data_AF-A0A8H5Q3M3-F1
#
_entry.id   AF-A0A8H5Q3M3-F1
#
_cell.length_a   1.000
_cell.length_b   1.000
_cell.length_c   1.000
_cell.angle_alpha   90.00
_cell.angle_beta   90.00
_cell.angle_gamma   90.00
#
_symmetry.space_group_name_H-M   'P 1'
#
loop_
_entity.id
_entity.type
_entity.pdbx_description
1 polymer ?
#
loop_
_entity_poly.entity_id
_entity_poly.type
_entity_poly.pdbx_seq_one_letter_code
_entity_poly.pdbx_strand_id
1 'polypeptide(L)'
;MTVTEVGCMVVKPGMNIMDHTTPEGKILTDAWKTVISKPGGPQRVYWGLESVDPSKIWGFFDFDSVEQHRRFAEEYGANAVKEIPKICTHGEFSKHIKMIPSSDVLESPLTEIVLAYFPQDISEEKKGTLSSKIQEILRQVFPGEARVAHAWGVENDFPARSEDGVPRSVLMGFVGLPHSEAWGNHQKTDSWKEALSDQPNPRLYHGMMEKLTTPSGVLDQKHKTPHETSSFNHEELNRDRPTCFPNLSSELGFIFVVVGSIAISEYFVSGFPIVLSSLADTSHEVRTWSAAVINLTAAVLTLPFARLSEIHGGRFIFLGGHAWSIVWSIIAGFSQNPSMLVACRAMQCLGPSAFLPSSVLIISRIYRPGPHNTLVFSIFGAFSCIGFYSGIFFGALSAHALGWKWYFFIGAFFCTSIFITGLLTIPRSYECPRLDLEMDWLGTATVVPGLALVVYALTGGGNAPYDSVALILGITCLALFVYVERWRASKPLIPAVVFNTKYMSRLTVALFVSYGSLSLVLFYASSYIESVLYTGPLLTTAWLIPLAAGGFILAVTGGFALHILNGRRFLIIFCLGFLGSSILFSIIPDSRISNSFLGWTFIFPAMILATVGVDITFNIHSFIITTSLPNHLQTLGGALVTSLLYLGMAFWLGVIEIATSAQKEVKVAKNLDAPSQCQIGFWTGTGLALIFITVQIQSGEADLAADEKAQREWQMDVRQNME
;
A
#
# COMPACT_ATOMS: atom_id res chain seq x y z
N MET A 1 41.05 17.54 27.02
CA MET A 1 41.30 17.33 25.58
C MET A 1 40.04 17.75 24.87
N THR A 2 40.18 18.55 23.82
CA THR A 2 39.04 19.10 23.07
C THR A 2 38.20 17.98 22.46
N VAL A 3 36.90 18.20 22.42
CA VAL A 3 35.91 17.24 21.94
C VAL A 3 34.85 17.99 21.14
N THR A 4 34.45 17.41 20.01
CA THR A 4 33.28 17.88 19.27
C THR A 4 32.10 16.95 19.55
N GLU A 5 30.98 17.51 19.98
CA GLU A 5 29.69 16.82 19.95
C GLU A 5 29.12 16.93 18.53
N VAL A 6 28.71 15.79 17.97
CA VAL A 6 28.01 15.71 16.69
C VAL A 6 26.60 15.22 16.93
N GLY A 7 25.61 16.03 16.57
CA GLY A 7 24.19 15.69 16.65
C GLY A 7 23.52 15.66 15.28
N CYS A 8 22.62 14.70 15.07
CA CYS A 8 21.66 14.69 13.97
C CYS A 8 20.24 14.69 14.57
N MET A 9 19.39 15.59 14.10
CA MET A 9 18.00 15.72 14.53
C MET A 9 17.07 15.78 13.32
N VAL A 10 15.85 15.28 13.48
CA VAL A 10 14.84 15.31 12.41
C VAL A 10 13.94 16.54 12.59
N VAL A 11 14.00 17.47 11.66
CA VAL A 11 13.15 18.65 11.50
C VAL A 11 11.70 18.21 11.22
N LYS A 12 10.73 18.91 11.81
CA LYS A 12 9.32 18.65 11.57
C LYS A 12 8.91 18.97 10.13
N PRO A 13 7.98 18.20 9.54
CA PRO A 13 7.48 18.47 8.19
C PRO A 13 6.95 19.90 8.04
N GLY A 14 7.32 20.58 6.97
CA GLY A 14 6.83 21.92 6.63
C GLY A 14 7.47 23.07 7.40
N MET A 15 8.47 22.82 8.25
CA MET A 15 9.19 23.88 8.97
C MET A 15 10.34 24.44 8.13
N ASN A 16 10.33 25.74 7.86
CA ASN A 16 11.45 26.39 7.17
C ASN A 16 12.47 26.93 8.17
N ILE A 17 13.36 26.07 8.67
CA ILE A 17 14.40 26.45 9.62
C ILE A 17 15.56 27.24 9.00
N MET A 18 15.58 27.36 7.68
CA MET A 18 16.67 27.94 6.89
C MET A 18 16.51 29.45 6.74
N ASP A 19 15.26 29.91 6.69
CA ASP A 19 14.97 31.33 6.64
C ASP A 19 14.94 31.92 8.05
N HIS A 20 16.01 32.65 8.42
CA HIS A 20 16.14 33.33 9.70
C HIS A 20 15.06 34.40 9.98
N THR A 21 14.25 34.76 8.98
CA THR A 21 13.14 35.70 9.15
C THR A 21 11.86 35.01 9.64
N THR A 22 11.73 33.71 9.39
CA THR A 22 10.60 32.88 9.85
C THR A 22 10.67 32.61 11.35
N PRO A 23 9.52 32.34 12.01
CA PRO A 23 9.51 31.90 13.41
C PRO A 23 10.38 30.67 13.69
N GLU A 24 10.41 29.72 12.76
CA GLU A 24 11.13 28.45 12.85
C GLU A 24 12.65 28.67 12.76
N GLY A 25 13.11 29.45 11.78
CA GLY A 25 14.53 29.80 11.64
C GLY A 25 15.05 30.65 12.81
N LYS A 26 14.20 31.49 13.42
CA LYS A 26 14.56 32.23 14.63
C LYS A 26 14.79 31.32 15.82
N ILE A 27 13.96 30.31 16.02
CA ILE A 27 14.12 29.33 17.11
C ILE A 27 15.50 28.67 17.05
N LEU A 28 15.91 28.21 15.87
CA LEU A 28 17.21 27.58 15.67
C LEU A 28 18.36 28.57 15.92
N THR A 29 18.24 29.78 15.35
CA THR A 29 19.26 30.82 15.45
C THR A 29 19.44 31.29 16.90
N ASP A 30 18.34 31.47 17.63
CA ASP A 30 18.34 31.92 19.02
C ASP A 30 18.84 30.83 19.97
N ALA A 31 18.53 29.56 19.69
CA ALA A 31 19.11 28.43 20.42
C ALA A 31 20.64 28.43 20.31
N TRP A 32 21.19 28.54 19.10
CA TRP A 32 22.65 28.58 18.90
C TRP A 32 23.30 29.81 19.51
N LYS A 33 22.69 31.00 19.40
CA LYS A 33 23.16 32.20 20.11
C LYS A 33 23.17 32.00 21.62
N THR A 34 22.13 31.37 22.16
CA THR A 34 22.03 31.08 23.60
C THR A 34 23.12 30.11 24.02
N VAL A 35 23.35 29.05 23.25
CA VAL A 35 24.40 28.05 23.52
C VAL A 35 25.79 28.70 23.55
N ILE A 36 26.11 29.54 22.56
CA ILE A 36 27.43 30.19 22.45
C ILE A 36 27.63 31.28 23.52
N SER A 37 26.58 32.00 23.91
CA SER A 37 26.69 33.14 24.83
C SER A 37 26.83 32.76 26.30
N LYS A 38 26.57 31.51 26.66
CA LYS A 38 26.58 31.05 28.06
C LYS A 38 28.00 30.66 28.52
N PRO A 39 28.37 30.93 29.79
CA PRO A 39 29.66 30.51 30.32
C PRO A 39 29.84 28.99 30.21
N GLY A 40 30.99 28.54 29.70
CA GLY A 40 31.25 27.11 29.49
C GLY A 40 30.55 26.48 28.28
N GLY A 41 29.86 27.28 27.45
CA GLY A 41 29.33 26.84 26.16
C GLY A 41 30.42 26.50 25.14
N PRO A 42 30.03 25.93 23.99
CA PRO A 42 30.96 25.52 22.95
C PRO A 42 31.67 26.73 22.32
N GLN A 43 32.93 26.55 21.97
CA GLN A 43 33.77 27.56 21.32
C GLN A 43 33.29 27.87 19.91
N ARG A 44 32.80 26.84 19.21
CA ARG A 44 32.26 26.94 17.86
C ARG A 44 31.04 26.06 17.72
N VAL A 45 30.08 26.57 16.97
CA VAL A 45 28.89 25.83 16.53
C VAL A 45 28.79 25.95 15.03
N TYR A 46 28.66 24.81 14.36
CA TYR A 46 28.40 24.74 12.94
C TYR A 46 27.30 23.71 12.70
N TRP A 47 26.47 23.96 11.68
CA TRP A 47 25.31 23.14 11.39
C TRP A 47 24.95 23.23 9.92
N GLY A 48 24.12 22.30 9.46
CA GLY A 48 23.63 22.27 8.09
C GLY A 48 22.56 21.20 7.90
N LEU A 49 21.89 21.24 6.76
CA LEU A 49 20.90 20.23 6.37
C LEU A 49 21.58 19.10 5.62
N GLU A 50 21.05 17.90 5.79
CA GLU A 50 21.47 16.78 4.97
C GLU A 50 20.93 16.95 3.54
N SER A 51 21.82 16.96 2.56
CA SER A 51 21.51 17.14 1.14
C SER A 51 20.65 15.99 0.59
N VAL A 52 20.81 14.77 1.13
CA VAL A 52 20.02 13.60 0.72
C VAL A 52 18.64 13.58 1.38
N ASP A 53 18.56 14.04 2.63
CA ASP A 53 17.33 14.10 3.42
C ASP A 53 17.24 15.44 4.14
N PRO A 54 16.65 16.47 3.51
CA PRO A 54 16.55 17.82 4.10
C PRO A 54 15.72 17.88 5.38
N SER A 55 15.05 16.78 5.77
CA SER A 55 14.41 16.68 7.09
C SER A 55 15.43 16.48 8.21
N LYS A 56 16.70 16.23 7.91
CA LYS A 56 17.75 16.02 8.91
C LYS A 56 18.65 17.25 9.02
N ILE A 57 18.74 17.78 10.24
CA ILE A 57 19.70 18.82 10.61
C ILE A 57 20.83 18.19 11.40
N TRP A 58 22.04 18.48 10.95
CA TRP A 58 23.26 18.08 11.61
C TRP A 58 23.87 19.30 12.30
N GLY A 59 24.29 19.13 13.55
CA GLY A 59 24.88 20.18 14.37
C GLY A 59 26.15 19.69 15.05
N PHE A 60 27.11 20.58 15.18
CA PHE A 60 28.42 20.29 15.74
C PHE A 60 28.84 21.36 16.74
N PHE A 61 29.32 20.91 17.89
CA PHE A 61 29.60 21.77 19.03
C PHE A 61 30.98 21.45 19.59
N ASP A 62 31.91 22.40 19.46
CA ASP A 62 33.29 22.21 19.90
C ASP A 62 33.47 22.64 21.36
N PHE A 63 33.83 21.71 22.25
CA PHE A 63 34.11 21.95 23.68
C PHE A 63 35.58 21.68 24.03
N ASP A 64 36.08 22.31 25.10
CA ASP A 64 37.45 22.09 25.62
C ASP A 64 37.63 20.69 26.23
N SER A 65 36.54 20.10 26.71
CA SER A 65 36.52 18.74 27.26
C SER A 65 35.10 18.18 27.39
N VAL A 66 34.99 16.84 27.50
CA VAL A 66 33.73 16.16 27.83
C VAL A 66 33.15 16.65 29.17
N GLU A 67 34.01 16.88 30.16
CA GLU A 67 33.62 17.39 31.49
C GLU A 67 32.97 18.77 31.39
N GLN A 68 33.50 19.66 30.53
CA GLN A 68 32.92 20.98 30.31
C GLN A 68 31.57 20.88 29.59
N HIS A 69 31.47 20.04 28.55
CA HIS A 69 30.19 19.77 27.89
C HIS A 69 29.15 19.26 28.90
N ARG A 70 29.52 18.33 29.78
CA ARG A 70 28.63 17.77 30.80
C ARG A 70 28.12 18.83 31.77
N ARG A 71 29.02 19.66 32.31
CA ARG A 71 28.64 20.80 33.18
C ARG A 71 27.73 21.78 32.45
N PHE A 72 28.05 22.10 31.20
CA PHE A 72 27.21 22.96 30.38
C PHE A 72 25.81 22.37 30.15
N ALA A 73 25.72 21.07 29.85
CA ALA A 73 24.46 20.37 29.67
C ALA A 73 23.62 20.36 30.95
N GLU A 74 24.26 20.16 32.12
CA GLU A 74 23.62 20.18 33.44
C GLU A 74 23.14 21.58 33.86
N GLU A 75 23.95 22.63 33.61
CA GLU A 75 23.65 24.00 34.08
C GLU A 75 22.79 24.81 33.11
N TYR A 76 23.03 24.67 31.79
CA TYR A 76 22.46 25.55 30.76
C TYR A 76 21.77 24.81 29.63
N GLY A 77 22.10 23.53 29.40
CA GLY A 77 21.63 22.75 28.25
C GLY A 77 20.11 22.75 28.11
N ALA A 78 19.38 22.41 29.18
CA ALA A 78 17.92 22.35 29.17
C ALA A 78 17.25 23.68 28.77
N ASN A 79 17.85 24.81 29.14
CA ASN A 79 17.31 26.13 28.79
C ASN A 79 17.71 26.54 27.36
N ALA A 80 18.92 26.16 26.92
CA ALA A 80 19.45 26.53 25.62
C ALA A 80 18.75 25.83 24.45
N VAL A 81 18.30 24.59 24.63
CA VAL A 81 17.57 23.83 23.60
C VAL A 81 16.06 23.76 23.87
N LYS A 82 15.54 24.52 24.82
CA LYS A 82 14.13 24.47 25.25
C LYS A 82 13.12 24.59 24.10
N GLU A 83 13.47 25.39 23.10
CA GLU A 83 12.62 25.70 21.96
C GLU A 83 12.88 24.76 20.75
N ILE A 84 13.99 24.03 20.73
CA ILE A 84 14.35 23.09 19.64
C ILE A 84 13.27 22.01 19.40
N PRO A 85 12.60 21.44 20.41
CA PRO A 85 11.48 20.51 20.20
C PRO A 85 10.27 21.11 19.47
N LYS A 86 10.20 22.44 19.30
CA LYS A 86 9.17 23.07 18.46
C LYS A 86 9.44 22.84 16.98
N ILE A 87 10.71 22.78 16.57
CA ILE A 87 11.15 22.62 15.18
C ILE A 87 11.64 21.21 14.84
N CYS A 88 12.08 20.41 15.81
CA CYS A 88 12.56 19.03 15.62
C CYS A 88 11.63 18.00 16.29
N THR A 89 11.53 16.79 15.72
CA THR A 89 10.71 15.66 16.23
C THR A 89 11.48 14.79 17.23
N HIS A 90 12.69 14.38 16.88
CA HIS A 90 13.56 13.53 17.70
C HIS A 90 15.03 13.68 17.25
N GLY A 91 15.97 13.32 18.13
CA GLY A 91 17.38 13.16 17.78
C GLY A 91 17.62 11.75 17.23
N GLU A 92 18.26 11.65 16.06
CA GLU A 92 18.67 10.37 15.48
C GLU A 92 20.06 9.96 15.98
N PHE A 93 20.93 10.94 16.18
CA PHE A 93 22.33 10.70 16.47
C PHE A 93 22.86 11.76 17.43
N SER A 94 23.61 11.34 18.44
CA SER A 94 24.50 12.22 19.20
C SER A 94 25.72 11.42 19.64
N LYS A 95 26.91 11.93 19.33
CA LYS A 95 28.21 11.32 19.66
C LYS A 95 29.28 12.37 19.96
N HIS A 96 30.25 12.00 20.78
CA HIS A 96 31.42 12.82 21.09
C HIS A 96 32.66 12.24 20.41
N ILE A 97 33.38 13.06 19.65
CA ILE A 97 34.62 12.68 18.97
C ILE A 97 35.81 13.49 19.50
N LYS A 98 36.97 12.84 19.59
CA LYS A 98 38.19 13.42 20.17
C LYS A 98 38.99 14.24 19.17
N MET A 99 38.34 15.19 18.52
CA MET A 99 38.94 16.04 17.50
C MET A 99 38.07 17.27 17.35
N ILE A 100 38.71 18.37 16.95
CA ILE A 100 38.00 19.46 16.31
C ILE A 100 38.36 19.44 14.81
N PRO A 101 37.39 19.30 13.89
CA PRO A 101 37.68 19.30 12.46
C PRO A 101 38.40 20.60 12.04
N SER A 102 39.36 20.49 11.12
CA SER A 102 40.04 21.66 10.58
C SER A 102 39.05 22.59 9.87
N SER A 103 39.21 23.90 10.04
CA SER A 103 38.38 24.93 9.36
C SER A 103 38.28 24.67 7.87
N ASP A 104 39.38 24.24 7.28
CA ASP A 104 39.51 23.86 5.89
C ASP A 104 38.52 22.80 5.38
N VAL A 105 38.22 21.78 6.19
CA VAL A 105 37.23 20.74 5.86
C VAL A 105 35.83 21.31 6.01
N LEU A 106 35.62 22.06 7.09
CA LEU A 106 34.34 22.66 7.42
C LEU A 106 33.96 23.81 6.49
N GLU A 107 34.89 24.52 5.87
CA GLU A 107 34.65 25.61 4.91
C GLU A 107 34.23 25.12 3.53
N SER A 108 34.29 23.81 3.29
CA SER A 108 33.83 23.23 2.04
C SER A 108 32.30 23.40 1.89
N PRO A 109 31.79 23.69 0.68
CA PRO A 109 30.34 23.81 0.43
C PRO A 109 29.54 22.59 0.84
N LEU A 110 30.13 21.40 0.67
CA LEU A 110 29.56 20.13 1.08
C LEU A 110 30.54 19.40 2.01
N THR A 111 30.02 18.84 3.09
CA THR A 111 30.81 17.96 3.98
C THR A 111 30.16 16.57 4.00
N GLU A 112 30.92 15.56 3.62
CA GLU A 112 30.54 14.15 3.76
C GLU A 112 30.97 13.65 5.13
N ILE A 113 30.03 13.01 5.82
CA ILE A 113 30.25 12.36 7.11
C ILE A 113 30.29 10.85 6.90
N VAL A 114 31.41 10.23 7.29
CA VAL A 114 31.64 8.80 7.19
C VAL A 114 31.72 8.18 8.58
N LEU A 115 30.81 7.27 8.92
CA LEU A 115 30.82 6.57 10.22
C LEU A 115 31.19 5.11 10.04
N ALA A 116 32.24 4.64 10.71
CA ALA A 116 32.63 3.23 10.74
C ALA A 116 32.57 2.67 12.17
N TYR A 117 31.91 1.52 12.34
CA TYR A 117 31.72 0.88 13.63
C TYR A 117 32.61 -0.37 13.79
N PHE A 118 33.26 -0.49 14.95
CA PHE A 118 34.21 -1.55 15.29
C PHE A 118 33.87 -2.18 16.65
N PRO A 119 34.39 -3.38 16.97
CA PRO A 119 34.27 -3.97 18.31
C PRO A 119 34.74 -3.00 19.42
N GLN A 120 34.08 -3.05 20.57
CA GLN A 120 34.35 -2.12 21.67
C GLN A 120 35.76 -2.28 22.26
N ASP A 121 36.30 -3.49 22.25
CA ASP A 121 37.59 -3.90 22.83
C ASP A 121 38.80 -3.70 21.90
N ILE A 122 38.67 -2.85 20.88
CA ILE A 122 39.75 -2.61 19.92
C ILE A 122 40.96 -1.90 20.58
N SER A 123 42.14 -2.52 20.49
CA SER A 123 43.40 -1.97 21.01
C SER A 123 43.79 -0.66 20.32
N GLU A 124 44.44 0.26 21.05
CA GLU A 124 44.94 1.54 20.51
C GLU A 124 45.90 1.37 19.31
N GLU A 125 46.71 0.30 19.29
CA GLU A 125 47.57 -0.03 18.14
C GLU A 125 46.76 -0.28 16.86
N LYS A 126 45.71 -1.11 16.95
CA LYS A 126 44.77 -1.36 15.84
C LYS A 126 43.99 -0.12 15.44
N LYS A 127 43.60 0.75 16.39
CA LYS A 127 42.96 2.03 16.07
C LYS A 127 43.87 2.90 15.20
N GLY A 128 45.16 2.96 15.53
CA GLY A 128 46.18 3.66 14.75
C GLY A 128 46.28 3.12 13.32
N THR A 129 46.37 1.79 13.15
CA THR A 129 46.43 1.15 11.82
C THR A 129 45.18 1.43 10.98
N LEU A 130 43.98 1.35 11.57
CA LEU A 130 42.72 1.61 10.89
C LEU A 130 42.56 3.08 10.48
N SER A 131 42.96 4.00 11.36
CA SER A 131 43.01 5.44 11.06
C SER A 131 43.89 5.73 9.83
N SER A 132 45.10 5.16 9.77
CA SER A 132 45.97 5.30 8.60
C SER A 132 45.36 4.71 7.33
N LYS A 133 44.72 3.53 7.43
CA LYS A 133 44.09 2.85 6.28
C LYS A 133 42.90 3.65 5.74
N ILE A 134 42.04 4.19 6.61
CA ILE A 134 40.91 5.04 6.19
C ILE A 134 41.40 6.35 5.59
N GLN A 135 42.44 6.96 6.16
CA GLN A 135 43.03 8.16 5.57
C GLN A 135 43.60 7.91 4.17
N GLU A 136 44.21 6.74 3.94
CA GLU A 136 44.69 6.33 2.62
C GLU A 136 43.53 6.11 1.64
N ILE A 137 42.48 5.39 2.06
CA ILE A 137 41.28 5.18 1.25
C ILE A 137 40.66 6.52 0.85
N LEU A 138 40.45 7.42 1.81
CA LEU A 138 39.85 8.72 1.54
C LEU A 138 40.73 9.57 0.60
N ARG A 139 42.05 9.48 0.68
CA ARG A 139 42.95 10.15 -0.29
C ARG A 139 42.92 9.53 -1.68
N GLN A 140 42.79 8.20 -1.79
CA GLN A 140 42.69 7.50 -3.07
C GLN A 140 41.36 7.80 -3.76
N VAL A 141 40.29 7.90 -2.98
CA VAL A 141 38.93 8.13 -3.47
C VAL A 141 38.76 9.57 -3.89
N PHE A 142 39.38 10.51 -3.18
CA PHE A 142 39.32 11.93 -3.48
C PHE A 142 40.70 12.54 -3.79
N PRO A 143 41.31 12.20 -4.93
CA PRO A 143 42.64 12.66 -5.28
C PRO A 143 42.65 14.17 -5.56
N GLY A 144 43.36 14.94 -4.73
CA GLY A 144 43.73 16.32 -5.03
C GLY A 144 42.74 17.42 -4.64
N GLU A 145 41.49 17.10 -4.31
CA GLU A 145 40.46 18.11 -4.00
C GLU A 145 39.83 17.98 -2.61
N ALA A 146 39.81 16.78 -2.00
CA ALA A 146 39.17 16.61 -0.71
C ALA A 146 40.12 16.76 0.47
N ARG A 147 39.62 17.46 1.48
CA ARG A 147 40.28 17.63 2.76
C ARG A 147 39.67 16.63 3.73
N VAL A 148 40.52 15.85 4.39
CA VAL A 148 40.08 14.70 5.20
C VAL A 148 40.49 14.91 6.66
N ALA A 149 39.51 14.87 7.55
CA ALA A 149 39.71 14.80 8.99
C ALA A 149 39.06 13.51 9.52
N HIS A 150 39.62 12.89 10.57
CA HIS A 150 39.02 11.70 11.16
C HIS A 150 39.34 11.59 12.65
N ALA A 151 38.43 11.02 13.43
CA ALA A 151 38.55 10.91 14.87
C ALA A 151 37.79 9.71 15.43
N TRP A 152 38.32 9.15 16.51
CA TRP A 152 37.63 8.13 17.28
C TRP A 152 36.68 8.76 18.30
N GLY A 153 35.55 8.10 18.52
CA GLY A 153 34.59 8.44 19.56
C GLY A 153 35.16 8.29 20.96
N VAL A 154 34.70 9.12 21.90
CA VAL A 154 35.08 9.08 23.33
C VAL A 154 33.92 8.44 24.12
N GLU A 155 34.08 7.21 24.59
CA GLU A 155 33.03 6.52 25.37
C GLU A 155 33.25 6.64 26.88
N ASN A 156 32.21 7.13 27.58
CA ASN A 156 31.81 6.67 28.93
C ASN A 156 30.42 7.20 29.37
N ASP A 157 29.86 8.26 28.76
CA ASP A 157 28.55 8.80 29.20
C ASP A 157 27.34 8.39 28.32
N PHE A 158 27.53 8.09 27.02
CA PHE A 158 26.49 7.53 26.14
C PHE A 158 27.12 6.48 25.20
N PRO A 159 26.82 5.17 25.34
CA PRO A 159 27.45 4.15 24.50
C PRO A 159 27.19 4.43 23.01
N ALA A 160 28.23 4.31 22.18
CA ALA A 160 28.09 4.25 20.73
C ALA A 160 27.43 2.91 20.38
N ARG A 161 26.10 2.90 20.46
CA ARG A 161 25.30 1.75 20.06
C ARG A 161 25.19 1.73 18.55
N SER A 162 25.44 0.57 17.96
CA SER A 162 25.01 0.26 16.59
C SER A 162 23.48 0.26 16.49
N GLU A 163 22.91 0.23 15.28
CA GLU A 163 21.46 0.07 15.05
C GLU A 163 20.86 -1.12 15.81
N ASP A 164 21.67 -2.15 16.06
CA ASP A 164 21.29 -3.37 16.79
C ASP A 164 21.39 -3.21 18.33
N GLY A 165 21.71 -2.01 18.84
CA GLY A 165 21.83 -1.69 20.27
C GLY A 165 23.15 -2.09 20.94
N VAL A 166 24.06 -2.76 20.22
CA VAL A 166 25.34 -3.26 20.76
C VAL A 166 26.39 -2.14 20.85
N PRO A 167 27.09 -1.97 22.00
CA PRO A 167 28.19 -1.02 22.15
C PRO A 167 29.34 -1.31 21.18
N ARG A 168 29.83 -0.27 20.48
CA ARG A 168 30.88 -0.38 19.46
C ARG A 168 31.78 0.84 19.51
N SER A 169 33.08 0.65 19.25
CA SER A 169 33.97 1.80 18.98
C SER A 169 33.59 2.42 17.63
N VAL A 170 33.46 3.74 17.56
CA VAL A 170 33.13 4.45 16.31
C VAL A 170 34.31 5.29 15.85
N LEU A 171 34.61 5.21 14.55
CA LEU A 171 35.53 6.09 13.85
C LEU A 171 34.71 6.96 12.89
N MET A 172 34.86 8.28 13.03
CA MET A 172 34.17 9.27 12.23
C MET A 172 35.16 9.96 11.31
N GLY A 173 34.85 10.01 10.01
CA GLY A 173 35.58 10.74 8.99
C GLY A 173 34.76 11.91 8.47
N PHE A 174 35.45 13.01 8.17
CA PHE A 174 34.91 14.21 7.54
C PHE A 174 35.66 14.44 6.24
N VAL A 175 34.92 14.58 5.15
CA VAL A 175 35.49 14.86 3.83
C VAL A 175 34.86 16.13 3.29
N GLY A 176 35.66 17.19 3.18
CA GLY A 176 35.23 18.46 2.62
C GLY A 176 35.31 18.39 1.09
N LEU A 177 34.19 18.65 0.42
CA LEU A 177 34.07 18.58 -1.04
C LEU A 177 33.74 19.96 -1.63
N PRO A 178 34.40 20.33 -2.74
CA PRO A 178 34.20 21.65 -3.35
C PRO A 178 32.83 21.83 -4.02
N HIS A 179 32.16 20.74 -4.44
CA HIS A 179 30.85 20.75 -5.10
C HIS A 179 30.20 19.35 -5.06
N SER A 180 28.87 19.27 -5.21
CA SER A 180 28.10 18.01 -5.11
C SER A 180 28.37 17.00 -6.23
N GLU A 181 28.74 17.45 -7.43
CA GLU A 181 29.07 16.56 -8.55
C GLU A 181 30.35 15.75 -8.30
N ALA A 182 31.28 16.27 -7.50
CA ALA A 182 32.50 15.56 -7.12
C ALA A 182 32.14 14.23 -6.43
N TRP A 183 31.22 14.24 -5.47
CA TRP A 183 30.74 13.03 -4.79
C TRP A 183 30.13 12.00 -5.74
N GLY A 184 29.25 12.44 -6.65
CA GLY A 184 28.58 11.56 -7.61
C GLY A 184 29.54 10.88 -8.60
N ASN A 185 30.66 11.53 -8.91
CA ASN A 185 31.72 10.97 -9.74
C ASN A 185 32.57 9.94 -8.98
N HIS A 186 32.82 10.17 -7.68
CA HIS A 186 33.63 9.28 -6.85
C HIS A 186 32.91 7.97 -6.46
N GLN A 187 31.58 7.96 -6.26
CA GLN A 187 30.82 6.72 -6.05
C GLN A 187 30.88 5.73 -7.23
N LYS A 188 31.19 6.24 -8.44
CA LYS A 188 31.28 5.45 -9.66
C LYS A 188 32.68 4.87 -9.89
N THR A 189 33.68 5.29 -9.12
CA THR A 189 35.06 4.82 -9.30
C THR A 189 35.26 3.45 -8.67
N ASP A 190 35.86 2.50 -9.40
CA ASP A 190 36.09 1.12 -8.92
C ASP A 190 36.97 1.07 -7.67
N SER A 191 37.84 2.07 -7.48
CA SER A 191 38.67 2.26 -6.29
C SER A 191 37.88 2.37 -4.98
N TRP A 192 36.69 2.97 -4.99
CA TRP A 192 35.83 3.08 -3.81
C TRP A 192 35.22 1.73 -3.42
N LYS A 193 34.78 0.94 -4.40
CA LYS A 193 34.17 -0.37 -4.17
C LYS A 193 35.20 -1.40 -3.72
N GLU A 194 36.40 -1.37 -4.31
CA GLU A 194 37.50 -2.26 -3.92
C GLU A 194 38.01 -1.94 -2.50
N ALA A 195 38.19 -0.67 -2.15
CA ALA A 195 38.63 -0.24 -0.81
C ALA A 195 37.69 -0.69 0.33
N LEU A 196 36.39 -0.83 0.03
CA LEU A 196 35.36 -1.25 0.98
C LEU A 196 35.18 -2.77 1.07
N SER A 197 35.53 -3.50 0.01
CA SER A 197 35.38 -4.96 -0.07
C SER A 197 36.33 -5.73 0.84
N ASP A 198 37.48 -5.12 1.19
CA ASP A 198 38.61 -5.77 1.86
C ASP A 198 38.62 -5.56 3.39
N GLN A 199 37.46 -5.25 3.99
CA GLN A 199 37.33 -4.92 5.41
C GLN A 199 36.28 -5.80 6.10
N PRO A 200 36.56 -6.31 7.32
CA PRO A 200 35.58 -7.04 8.09
C PRO A 200 34.51 -6.08 8.62
N ASN A 201 33.41 -5.99 7.88
CA ASN A 201 32.11 -5.50 8.33
C ASN A 201 31.99 -3.99 8.66
N PRO A 202 32.43 -3.04 7.79
CA PRO A 202 32.13 -1.64 8.02
C PRO A 202 30.68 -1.33 7.56
N ARG A 203 29.73 -1.26 8.51
CA ARG A 203 28.48 -0.51 8.25
C ARG A 203 28.88 0.97 8.20
N LEU A 204 29.01 1.48 6.97
CA LEU A 204 29.32 2.89 6.73
C LEU A 204 28.04 3.69 6.57
N TYR A 205 27.75 4.54 7.54
CA TYR A 205 26.73 5.58 7.35
C TYR A 205 27.39 6.75 6.62
N HIS A 206 26.68 7.24 5.59
CA HIS A 206 27.08 8.32 4.71
C HIS A 206 26.01 9.39 4.79
N GLY A 207 26.39 10.60 5.15
CA GLY A 207 25.50 11.76 5.17
C GLY A 207 26.20 12.94 4.50
N MET A 208 25.58 13.49 3.46
CA MET A 208 26.04 14.72 2.80
C MET A 208 25.38 15.91 3.47
N MET A 209 26.14 16.86 4.02
CA MET A 209 25.59 18.10 4.57
C MET A 209 25.85 19.29 3.62
N GLU A 210 24.81 20.08 3.37
CA GLU A 210 24.92 21.44 2.82
C GLU A 210 25.04 22.47 3.96
N LYS A 211 26.06 23.33 3.88
CA LYS A 211 26.47 24.21 4.98
C LYS A 211 25.82 25.60 4.94
N LEU A 212 25.38 26.12 6.09
CA LEU A 212 25.01 27.53 6.28
C LEU A 212 25.68 28.15 7.52
N THR A 213 26.01 29.45 7.49
CA THR A 213 26.75 30.19 8.54
C THR A 213 26.09 31.57 8.80
N THR A 214 25.95 32.20 10.00
CA THR A 214 26.44 32.06 11.40
C THR A 214 25.43 32.67 12.44
N PRO A 215 25.70 32.59 13.76
CA PRO A 215 26.14 33.81 14.48
C PRO A 215 27.18 33.52 15.59
N SER A 216 28.41 33.14 15.27
CA SER A 216 29.53 34.07 15.41
C SER A 216 30.72 33.60 14.59
N GLY A 217 31.25 34.49 13.75
CA GLY A 217 32.22 34.17 12.72
C GLY A 217 33.57 33.64 13.23
N VAL A 218 34.12 32.74 12.42
CA VAL A 218 35.50 32.91 11.97
C VAL A 218 35.45 33.10 10.45
N LEU A 219 35.55 34.39 10.10
CA LEU A 219 36.04 34.98 8.85
C LEU A 219 35.16 35.00 7.59
N ASP A 220 35.27 36.15 6.94
CA ASP A 220 34.41 36.82 5.99
C ASP A 220 35.21 37.03 4.69
N GLN A 221 34.50 37.26 3.58
CA GLN A 221 34.97 37.80 2.28
C GLN A 221 35.71 36.88 1.28
N LYS A 222 34.96 36.37 0.29
CA LYS A 222 35.04 36.78 -1.15
C LYS A 222 34.36 35.74 -2.07
N HIS A 223 33.07 35.92 -2.36
CA HIS A 223 32.61 36.18 -3.73
C HIS A 223 31.12 36.52 -3.74
N LYS A 224 30.81 37.69 -4.30
CA LYS A 224 29.48 38.02 -4.81
C LYS A 224 29.26 37.18 -6.06
N THR A 225 28.19 36.40 -6.08
CA THR A 225 27.22 36.36 -7.18
C THR A 225 25.88 35.94 -6.58
N PRO A 226 24.75 36.54 -6.98
CA PRO A 226 23.44 36.08 -6.56
C PRO A 226 23.15 34.79 -7.32
N HIS A 227 23.49 33.64 -6.74
CA HIS A 227 22.88 32.41 -7.19
C HIS A 227 21.53 32.30 -6.52
N GLU A 228 20.53 32.30 -7.38
CA GLU A 228 19.13 32.07 -7.13
C GLU A 228 18.96 31.03 -6.02
N THR A 229 18.17 31.39 -5.01
CA THR A 229 17.56 30.43 -4.11
C THR A 229 16.86 29.37 -4.95
N SER A 230 17.49 28.21 -5.15
CA SER A 230 16.74 27.02 -5.54
C SER A 230 15.90 26.67 -4.33
N SER A 231 14.66 27.13 -4.34
CA SER A 231 13.61 26.63 -3.49
C SER A 231 13.57 25.11 -3.67
N PHE A 232 14.15 24.35 -2.73
CA PHE A 232 13.91 22.92 -2.65
C PHE A 232 12.45 22.73 -2.21
N ASN A 233 11.55 22.77 -3.19
CA ASN A 233 10.13 22.56 -3.01
C ASN A 233 9.92 21.09 -2.63
N HIS A 234 9.46 20.81 -1.42
CA HIS A 234 8.89 19.50 -1.07
C HIS A 234 7.70 19.11 -1.99
N GLU A 235 7.09 20.08 -2.68
CA GLU A 235 6.14 19.84 -3.76
C GLU A 235 6.77 19.37 -5.08
N GLU A 236 8.04 19.71 -5.37
CA GLU A 236 8.78 19.24 -6.56
C GLU A 236 9.28 17.81 -6.38
N LEU A 237 9.85 17.46 -5.22
CA LEU A 237 10.29 16.08 -4.91
C LEU A 237 9.12 15.06 -4.87
N ASN A 238 7.92 15.53 -4.59
CA ASN A 238 6.68 14.73 -4.63
C ASN A 238 6.07 14.60 -6.03
N ARG A 239 6.55 15.40 -6.99
CA ARG A 239 6.22 15.35 -8.42
C ARG A 239 7.30 14.66 -9.24
N ASP A 240 8.50 14.56 -8.69
CA ASP A 240 9.62 13.91 -9.35
C ASP A 240 9.42 12.41 -9.41
N ARG A 241 9.62 11.91 -10.63
CA ARG A 241 9.52 10.51 -10.99
C ARG A 241 10.44 9.63 -10.13
N PRO A 242 10.04 8.38 -9.81
CA PRO A 242 10.93 7.43 -9.15
C PRO A 242 12.22 7.20 -9.95
N THR A 243 13.36 7.37 -9.28
CA THR A 243 14.71 7.22 -9.88
C THR A 243 14.99 5.81 -10.41
N CYS A 244 14.18 4.82 -10.05
CA CYS A 244 14.30 3.45 -10.55
C CYS A 244 13.90 3.29 -12.02
N PHE A 245 13.16 4.24 -12.60
CA PHE A 245 12.74 4.18 -14.00
C PHE A 245 13.65 5.04 -14.88
N PRO A 246 14.38 4.45 -15.85
CA PRO A 246 15.33 5.19 -16.67
C PRO A 246 14.66 6.23 -17.59
N ASN A 247 13.51 5.89 -18.20
CA ASN A 247 12.85 6.72 -19.24
C ASN A 247 11.32 6.73 -19.08
N LEU A 248 10.61 7.78 -19.52
CA LEU A 248 9.17 8.00 -19.24
C LEU A 248 8.32 6.79 -19.68
N SER A 249 8.70 6.19 -20.80
CA SER A 249 8.08 4.98 -21.34
C SER A 249 8.16 3.76 -20.40
N SER A 250 9.23 3.63 -19.61
CA SER A 250 9.37 2.54 -18.64
C SER A 250 8.43 2.69 -17.44
N GLU A 251 8.21 3.91 -16.97
CA GLU A 251 7.23 4.18 -15.91
C GLU A 251 5.81 4.09 -16.43
N LEU A 252 5.52 4.66 -17.61
CA LEU A 252 4.20 4.50 -18.23
C LEU A 252 3.89 3.02 -18.50
N GLY A 253 4.88 2.25 -18.93
CA GLY A 253 4.72 0.81 -19.09
C GLY A 253 4.59 0.08 -17.75
N PHE A 254 5.23 0.53 -16.67
CA PHE A 254 4.99 0.01 -15.32
C PHE A 254 3.56 0.31 -14.85
N ILE A 255 3.11 1.55 -14.98
CA ILE A 255 1.74 1.98 -14.64
C ILE A 255 0.76 1.15 -15.46
N PHE A 256 0.95 1.04 -16.78
CA PHE A 256 0.13 0.20 -17.68
C PHE A 256 0.03 -1.25 -17.18
N VAL A 257 1.14 -1.83 -16.72
CA VAL A 257 1.18 -3.21 -16.22
C VAL A 257 0.35 -3.36 -14.95
N VAL A 258 0.51 -2.45 -13.99
CA VAL A 258 -0.20 -2.52 -12.72
C VAL A 258 -1.70 -2.24 -12.89
N VAL A 259 -2.07 -1.18 -13.63
CA VAL A 259 -3.48 -0.84 -13.88
C VAL A 259 -4.13 -1.85 -14.83
N GLY A 260 -3.37 -2.42 -15.77
CA GLY A 260 -3.80 -3.51 -16.62
C GLY A 260 -4.08 -4.79 -15.82
N SER A 261 -3.34 -5.02 -14.72
CA SER A 261 -3.53 -6.20 -13.85
C SER A 261 -4.88 -6.20 -13.16
N ILE A 262 -5.27 -5.08 -12.55
CA ILE A 262 -6.62 -4.98 -11.97
C ILE A 262 -7.70 -5.01 -13.06
N ALA A 263 -7.46 -4.38 -14.21
CA ALA A 263 -8.40 -4.43 -15.32
C ALA A 263 -8.62 -5.85 -15.84
N ILE A 264 -7.57 -6.68 -15.99
CA ILE A 264 -7.71 -8.06 -16.47
C ILE A 264 -8.37 -8.97 -15.42
N SER A 265 -8.18 -8.71 -14.13
CA SER A 265 -8.93 -9.40 -13.07
C SER A 265 -10.43 -9.14 -13.21
N GLU A 266 -10.82 -7.87 -13.26
CA GLU A 266 -12.23 -7.47 -13.38
C GLU A 266 -12.84 -7.88 -14.72
N TYR A 267 -12.05 -7.90 -15.79
CA TYR A 267 -12.46 -8.47 -17.07
C TYR A 267 -12.97 -9.90 -16.92
N PHE A 268 -12.23 -10.76 -16.21
CA PHE A 268 -12.58 -12.16 -16.02
C PHE A 268 -13.75 -12.39 -15.06
N VAL A 269 -13.95 -11.50 -14.09
CA VAL A 269 -15.06 -11.57 -13.13
C VAL A 269 -16.37 -11.17 -13.80
N SER A 270 -16.38 -10.05 -14.52
CA SER A 270 -17.58 -9.40 -15.08
C SER A 270 -18.07 -9.97 -16.40
N GLY A 271 -17.15 -10.39 -17.28
CA GLY A 271 -17.51 -10.84 -18.63
C GLY A 271 -18.06 -12.26 -18.68
N PHE A 272 -17.61 -13.13 -17.78
CA PHE A 272 -17.98 -14.54 -17.80
C PHE A 272 -19.48 -14.80 -17.57
N PRO A 273 -20.18 -14.11 -16.64
CA PRO A 273 -21.64 -14.21 -16.51
C PRO A 273 -22.40 -13.94 -17.82
N ILE A 274 -21.93 -12.99 -18.63
CA ILE A 274 -22.51 -12.69 -19.95
C ILE A 274 -22.20 -13.79 -20.97
N VAL A 275 -20.99 -14.35 -20.93
CA VAL A 275 -20.62 -15.49 -21.78
C VAL A 275 -21.45 -16.73 -21.44
N LEU A 276 -21.77 -16.91 -20.16
CA LEU A 276 -22.49 -18.06 -19.63
C LEU A 276 -23.92 -18.21 -20.16
N SER A 277 -24.54 -17.12 -20.59
CA SER A 277 -25.87 -17.16 -21.22
C SER A 277 -25.85 -17.85 -22.58
N SER A 278 -24.71 -17.85 -23.27
CA SER A 278 -24.51 -18.62 -24.51
C SER A 278 -24.31 -20.12 -24.30
N LEU A 279 -24.05 -20.56 -23.05
CA LEU A 279 -23.89 -21.96 -22.66
C LEU A 279 -25.25 -22.60 -22.28
N ALA A 280 -26.31 -22.27 -23.02
CA ALA A 280 -27.72 -22.49 -22.65
C ALA A 280 -28.14 -23.94 -22.28
N ASP A 281 -27.36 -24.95 -22.66
CA ASP A 281 -27.63 -26.37 -22.35
C ASP A 281 -27.11 -26.84 -20.98
N THR A 282 -26.55 -25.94 -20.16
CA THR A 282 -26.00 -26.29 -18.84
C THR A 282 -26.98 -25.99 -17.70
N SER A 283 -27.05 -26.86 -16.68
CA SER A 283 -27.93 -26.66 -15.53
C SER A 283 -27.65 -25.34 -14.80
N HIS A 284 -28.67 -24.77 -14.15
CA HIS A 284 -28.57 -23.53 -13.40
C HIS A 284 -27.45 -23.58 -12.34
N GLU A 285 -27.34 -24.70 -11.62
CA GLU A 285 -26.31 -24.92 -10.61
C GLU A 285 -24.89 -24.86 -11.18
N VAL A 286 -24.66 -25.44 -12.36
CA VAL A 286 -23.36 -25.40 -13.03
C VAL A 286 -23.04 -23.98 -13.50
N ARG A 287 -24.06 -23.22 -13.91
CA ARG A 287 -23.91 -21.80 -14.26
C ARG A 287 -23.48 -20.98 -13.03
N THR A 288 -24.24 -21.05 -11.95
CA THR A 288 -23.95 -20.28 -10.74
C THR A 288 -22.61 -20.69 -10.12
N TRP A 289 -22.29 -21.98 -10.06
CA TRP A 289 -21.02 -22.46 -9.54
C TRP A 289 -19.83 -21.99 -10.38
N SER A 290 -19.93 -22.01 -11.71
CA SER A 290 -18.87 -21.53 -12.60
C SER A 290 -18.60 -20.03 -12.42
N ALA A 291 -19.63 -19.24 -12.11
CA ALA A 291 -19.53 -17.83 -11.79
C ALA A 291 -19.02 -17.57 -10.37
N ALA A 292 -19.41 -18.40 -9.39
CA ALA A 292 -18.98 -18.27 -8.00
C ALA A 292 -17.50 -18.67 -7.79
N VAL A 293 -17.00 -19.67 -8.53
CA VAL A 293 -15.68 -20.26 -8.27
C VAL A 293 -14.52 -19.28 -8.45
N ILE A 294 -14.66 -18.29 -9.35
CA ILE A 294 -13.64 -17.26 -9.55
C ILE A 294 -13.56 -16.35 -8.33
N ASN A 295 -14.71 -15.83 -7.87
CA ASN A 295 -14.78 -14.98 -6.70
C ASN A 295 -14.35 -15.73 -5.44
N LEU A 296 -14.72 -17.01 -5.33
CA LEU A 296 -14.27 -17.86 -4.23
C LEU A 296 -12.75 -18.03 -4.19
N THR A 297 -12.13 -18.33 -5.33
CA THR A 297 -10.69 -18.52 -5.41
C THR A 297 -9.95 -17.23 -5.06
N ALA A 298 -10.40 -16.10 -5.61
CA ALA A 298 -9.88 -14.77 -5.27
C ALA A 298 -10.00 -14.48 -3.78
N ALA A 299 -11.17 -14.74 -3.19
CA ALA A 299 -11.43 -14.52 -1.77
C ALA A 299 -10.45 -15.27 -0.87
N VAL A 300 -10.26 -16.57 -1.10
CA VAL A 300 -9.54 -17.44 -0.16
C VAL A 300 -8.02 -17.38 -0.33
N LEU A 301 -7.52 -17.00 -1.51
CA LEU A 301 -6.08 -17.03 -1.82
C LEU A 301 -5.40 -15.66 -1.87
N THR A 302 -6.15 -14.56 -1.93
CA THR A 302 -5.56 -13.20 -1.92
C THR A 302 -4.67 -12.97 -0.71
N LEU A 303 -5.10 -13.37 0.49
CA LEU A 303 -4.30 -13.20 1.72
C LEU A 303 -3.03 -14.06 1.74
N PRO A 304 -3.10 -15.39 1.48
CA PRO A 304 -1.91 -16.22 1.31
C PRO A 304 -0.92 -15.67 0.27
N PHE A 305 -1.39 -15.21 -0.88
CA PHE A 305 -0.51 -14.66 -1.91
C PHE A 305 0.05 -13.28 -1.56
N ALA A 306 -0.71 -12.44 -0.86
CA ALA A 306 -0.19 -11.19 -0.30
C ALA A 306 1.01 -11.48 0.60
N ARG A 307 0.88 -12.49 1.47
CA ARG A 307 1.97 -12.94 2.34
C ARG A 307 3.15 -13.51 1.55
N LEU A 308 2.91 -14.37 0.56
CA LEU A 308 3.96 -14.90 -0.31
C LEU A 308 4.71 -13.81 -1.06
N SER A 309 4.03 -12.74 -1.47
CA SER A 309 4.63 -11.60 -2.18
C SER A 309 5.60 -10.80 -1.31
N GLU A 310 5.33 -10.70 -0.01
CA GLU A 310 6.26 -10.09 0.94
C GLU A 310 7.49 -10.98 1.21
N ILE A 311 7.29 -12.31 1.26
CA ILE A 311 8.33 -13.29 1.60
C ILE A 311 9.27 -13.59 0.43
N HIS A 312 8.76 -13.72 -0.80
CA HIS A 312 9.55 -14.14 -1.97
C HIS A 312 9.88 -12.98 -2.93
N GLY A 313 9.39 -11.77 -2.63
CA GLY A 313 9.53 -10.60 -3.48
C GLY A 313 8.34 -10.40 -4.42
N GLY A 314 7.86 -9.15 -4.48
CA GLY A 314 6.63 -8.81 -5.21
C GLY A 314 6.70 -9.09 -6.70
N ARG A 315 7.86 -8.84 -7.34
CA ARG A 315 8.05 -9.07 -8.79
C ARG A 315 7.81 -10.52 -9.19
N PHE A 316 8.36 -11.47 -8.43
CA PHE A 316 8.29 -12.90 -8.76
C PHE A 316 6.85 -13.41 -8.71
N ILE A 317 6.13 -13.11 -7.63
CA ILE A 317 4.73 -13.50 -7.47
C ILE A 317 3.83 -12.77 -8.47
N PHE A 318 4.09 -11.50 -8.76
CA PHE A 318 3.35 -10.72 -9.75
C PHE A 318 3.45 -11.33 -11.16
N LEU A 319 4.67 -11.57 -11.65
CA LEU A 319 4.88 -12.13 -12.98
C LEU A 319 4.44 -13.59 -13.07
N GLY A 320 4.69 -14.38 -12.02
CA GLY A 320 4.23 -15.77 -11.92
C GLY A 320 2.70 -15.88 -11.99
N GLY A 321 1.98 -14.97 -11.32
CA GLY A 321 0.51 -14.91 -11.37
C GLY A 321 -0.03 -14.61 -12.78
N HIS A 322 0.61 -13.72 -13.53
CA HIS A 322 0.23 -13.45 -14.93
C HIS A 322 0.54 -14.63 -15.85
N ALA A 323 1.74 -15.20 -15.75
CA ALA A 323 2.11 -16.39 -16.53
C ALA A 323 1.11 -17.53 -16.31
N TRP A 324 0.71 -17.75 -15.06
CA TRP A 324 -0.29 -18.74 -14.69
C TRP A 324 -1.67 -18.44 -15.28
N SER A 325 -2.13 -17.19 -15.18
CA SER A 325 -3.39 -16.74 -15.79
C SER A 325 -3.43 -17.00 -17.29
N ILE A 326 -2.33 -16.73 -18.00
CA ILE A 326 -2.23 -16.91 -19.46
C ILE A 326 -2.42 -18.39 -19.81
N VAL A 327 -1.67 -19.28 -19.14
CA VAL A 327 -1.75 -20.73 -19.39
C VAL A 327 -3.17 -21.24 -19.19
N TRP A 328 -3.79 -20.93 -18.05
CA TRP A 328 -5.13 -21.41 -17.74
C TRP A 328 -6.24 -20.73 -18.55
N SER A 329 -6.03 -19.49 -19.00
CA SER A 329 -6.94 -18.83 -19.96
C SER A 329 -6.91 -19.54 -21.30
N ILE A 330 -5.73 -19.91 -21.82
CA ILE A 330 -5.62 -20.66 -23.07
C ILE A 330 -6.29 -22.03 -22.93
N ILE A 331 -6.02 -22.76 -21.83
CA ILE A 331 -6.64 -24.08 -21.57
C ILE A 331 -8.17 -23.95 -21.46
N ALA A 332 -8.69 -22.90 -20.81
CA ALA A 332 -10.12 -22.65 -20.71
C ALA A 332 -10.79 -22.46 -22.08
N GLY A 333 -10.11 -21.79 -23.02
CA GLY A 333 -10.58 -21.63 -24.41
C GLY A 333 -10.70 -22.96 -25.16
N PHE A 334 -9.97 -24.00 -24.74
CA PHE A 334 -10.08 -25.36 -25.27
C PHE A 334 -11.03 -26.27 -24.49
N SER A 335 -11.74 -25.74 -23.49
CA SER A 335 -12.64 -26.53 -22.67
C SER A 335 -13.75 -27.19 -23.50
N GLN A 336 -14.00 -28.46 -23.18
CA GLN A 336 -14.98 -29.31 -23.88
C GLN A 336 -16.21 -29.62 -23.00
N ASN A 337 -16.03 -29.66 -21.68
CA ASN A 337 -17.06 -30.07 -20.73
C ASN A 337 -17.18 -29.04 -19.59
N PRO A 338 -18.37 -28.88 -18.97
CA PRO A 338 -18.55 -27.91 -17.90
C PRO A 338 -17.61 -28.11 -16.70
N SER A 339 -17.31 -29.35 -16.31
CA SER A 339 -16.37 -29.64 -15.22
C SER A 339 -14.95 -29.17 -15.53
N MET A 340 -14.49 -29.35 -16.78
CA MET A 340 -13.20 -28.83 -17.22
C MET A 340 -13.20 -27.30 -17.19
N LEU A 341 -14.29 -26.65 -17.62
CA LEU A 341 -14.43 -25.21 -17.57
C LEU A 341 -14.33 -24.69 -16.14
N VAL A 342 -15.09 -25.27 -15.20
CA VAL A 342 -15.05 -24.92 -13.77
C VAL A 342 -13.64 -25.07 -13.20
N ALA A 343 -12.96 -26.19 -13.47
CA ALA A 343 -11.60 -26.41 -13.01
C ALA A 343 -10.62 -25.37 -13.59
N CYS A 344 -10.72 -25.06 -14.89
CA CYS A 344 -9.90 -24.02 -15.52
C CYS A 344 -10.17 -22.65 -14.91
N ARG A 345 -11.42 -22.33 -14.55
CA ARG A 345 -11.80 -21.06 -13.92
C ARG A 345 -11.22 -20.90 -12.52
N ALA A 346 -11.29 -21.96 -11.71
CA ALA A 346 -10.65 -21.98 -10.40
C ALA A 346 -9.13 -21.79 -10.55
N MET A 347 -8.49 -22.54 -11.44
CA MET A 347 -7.04 -22.45 -11.65
C MET A 347 -6.61 -21.12 -12.24
N GLN A 348 -7.37 -20.54 -13.16
CA GLN A 348 -7.12 -19.22 -13.75
C GLN A 348 -7.10 -18.13 -12.67
N CYS A 349 -7.98 -18.22 -11.67
CA CYS A 349 -8.12 -17.21 -10.63
C CYS A 349 -6.95 -17.19 -9.62
N LEU A 350 -6.14 -18.25 -9.57
CA LEU A 350 -4.87 -18.22 -8.82
C LEU A 350 -3.97 -17.07 -9.27
N GLY A 351 -4.02 -16.71 -10.56
CA GLY A 351 -3.23 -15.63 -11.09
C GLY A 351 -3.60 -14.26 -10.53
N PRO A 352 -4.86 -13.78 -10.66
CA PRO A 352 -5.31 -12.54 -10.03
C PRO A 352 -5.10 -12.51 -8.51
N SER A 353 -5.35 -13.63 -7.83
CA SER A 353 -5.08 -13.77 -6.40
C SER A 353 -3.60 -13.51 -6.06
N ALA A 354 -2.68 -13.84 -6.97
CA ALA A 354 -1.25 -13.61 -6.83
C ALA A 354 -0.81 -12.21 -7.25
N PHE A 355 -1.19 -11.75 -8.44
CA PHE A 355 -0.68 -10.51 -8.99
C PHE A 355 -1.32 -9.26 -8.39
N LEU A 356 -2.58 -9.30 -7.91
CA LEU A 356 -3.25 -8.13 -7.34
C LEU A 356 -2.58 -7.61 -6.06
N PRO A 357 -2.41 -8.44 -5.00
CA PRO A 357 -1.73 -7.97 -3.80
C PRO A 357 -0.26 -7.64 -4.06
N SER A 358 0.39 -8.38 -4.97
CA SER A 358 1.76 -8.08 -5.39
C SER A 358 1.86 -6.73 -6.10
N SER A 359 0.83 -6.32 -6.86
CA SER A 359 0.77 -5.00 -7.52
C SER A 359 0.82 -3.88 -6.49
N VAL A 360 -0.04 -3.97 -5.47
CA VAL A 360 -0.13 -2.99 -4.38
C VAL A 360 1.19 -2.90 -3.62
N LEU A 361 1.82 -4.05 -3.35
CA LEU A 361 3.14 -4.10 -2.70
C LEU A 361 4.24 -3.45 -3.56
N ILE A 362 4.24 -3.66 -4.88
CA ILE A 362 5.24 -3.05 -5.76
C ILE A 362 5.02 -1.54 -5.87
N ILE A 363 3.77 -1.08 -6.04
CA ILE A 363 3.44 0.37 -6.05
C ILE A 363 3.93 1.03 -4.76
N SER A 364 3.58 0.46 -3.60
CA SER A 364 3.89 1.05 -2.29
C SER A 364 5.40 1.12 -2.00
N ARG A 365 6.20 0.25 -2.62
CA ARG A 365 7.67 0.27 -2.52
C ARG A 365 8.34 1.21 -3.51
N ILE A 366 7.76 1.40 -4.69
CA ILE A 366 8.32 2.25 -5.75
C ILE A 366 7.97 3.72 -5.52
N TYR A 367 6.71 4.01 -5.17
CA TYR A 367 6.22 5.36 -5.00
C TYR A 367 6.18 5.75 -3.52
N ARG A 368 6.90 6.83 -3.18
CA ARG A 368 6.89 7.40 -1.83
C ARG A 368 5.52 8.00 -1.50
N PRO A 369 5.07 8.01 -0.24
CA PRO A 369 3.82 8.67 0.17
C PRO A 369 3.79 10.13 -0.29
N GLY A 370 2.75 10.50 -1.05
CA GLY A 370 2.61 11.83 -1.65
C GLY A 370 1.60 11.88 -2.80
N PRO A 371 1.35 13.05 -3.41
CA PRO A 371 0.39 13.24 -4.49
C PRO A 371 0.57 12.28 -5.68
N HIS A 372 1.81 11.99 -6.09
CA HIS A 372 2.08 11.07 -7.20
C HIS A 372 1.69 9.63 -6.86
N ASN A 373 1.95 9.17 -5.63
CA ASN A 373 1.52 7.85 -5.17
C ASN A 373 -0.01 7.75 -5.09
N THR A 374 -0.66 8.77 -4.53
CA THR A 374 -2.13 8.86 -4.50
C THR A 374 -2.71 8.83 -5.91
N LEU A 375 -2.10 9.52 -6.87
CA LEU A 375 -2.51 9.49 -8.27
C LEU A 375 -2.39 8.09 -8.87
N VAL A 376 -1.27 7.39 -8.67
CA VAL A 376 -1.07 6.02 -9.17
C VAL A 376 -2.09 5.05 -8.57
N PHE A 377 -2.36 5.11 -7.26
CA PHE A 377 -3.42 4.31 -6.63
C PHE A 377 -4.83 4.68 -7.12
N SER A 378 -5.08 5.95 -7.41
CA SER A 378 -6.36 6.41 -7.98
C SER A 378 -6.56 5.85 -9.39
N ILE A 379 -5.53 5.91 -10.23
CA ILE A 379 -5.56 5.32 -11.59
C ILE A 379 -5.73 3.80 -11.48
N PHE A 380 -5.03 3.13 -10.55
CA PHE A 380 -5.21 1.70 -10.29
C PHE A 380 -6.67 1.36 -9.97
N GLY A 381 -7.31 2.07 -9.03
CA GLY A 381 -8.73 1.88 -8.74
C GLY A 381 -9.65 2.16 -9.95
N ALA A 382 -9.40 3.23 -10.71
CA ALA A 382 -10.22 3.59 -11.87
C ALA A 382 -10.19 2.55 -12.99
N PHE A 383 -9.05 1.88 -13.19
CA PHE A 383 -8.93 0.82 -14.19
C PHE A 383 -9.68 -0.46 -13.82
N SER A 384 -10.07 -0.63 -12.56
CA SER A 384 -11.02 -1.68 -12.14
C SER A 384 -12.34 -1.55 -12.91
N CYS A 385 -12.89 -0.34 -13.01
CA CYS A 385 -14.13 -0.07 -13.75
C CYS A 385 -13.98 -0.31 -15.27
N ILE A 386 -12.84 0.10 -15.83
CA ILE A 386 -12.52 -0.13 -17.25
C ILE A 386 -12.45 -1.63 -17.54
N GLY A 387 -11.76 -2.39 -16.68
CA GLY A 387 -11.66 -3.84 -16.78
C GLY A 387 -13.01 -4.52 -16.70
N PHE A 388 -13.83 -4.12 -15.73
CA PHE A 388 -15.18 -4.62 -15.53
C PHE A 388 -16.05 -4.42 -16.78
N TYR A 389 -16.05 -3.23 -17.36
CA TYR A 389 -16.82 -2.98 -18.59
C TYR A 389 -16.25 -3.72 -19.80
N SER A 390 -14.92 -3.74 -19.93
CA SER A 390 -14.24 -4.48 -21.00
C SER A 390 -14.62 -5.96 -20.96
N GLY A 391 -14.71 -6.54 -19.75
CA GLY A 391 -15.20 -7.90 -19.54
C GLY A 391 -16.59 -8.11 -20.09
N ILE A 392 -17.56 -7.28 -19.69
CA ILE A 392 -18.94 -7.34 -20.17
C ILE A 392 -18.99 -7.22 -21.70
N PHE A 393 -18.31 -6.21 -22.26
CA PHE A 393 -18.29 -5.95 -23.71
C PHE A 393 -17.72 -7.13 -24.51
N PHE A 394 -16.52 -7.59 -24.17
CA PHE A 394 -15.90 -8.72 -24.87
C PHE A 394 -16.60 -10.04 -24.58
N GLY A 395 -17.26 -10.17 -23.42
CA GLY A 395 -18.13 -11.29 -23.09
C GLY A 395 -19.33 -11.35 -24.03
N ALA A 396 -20.06 -10.24 -24.18
CA ALA A 396 -21.17 -10.14 -25.12
C ALA A 396 -20.75 -10.29 -26.59
N LEU A 397 -19.63 -9.68 -26.98
CA LEU A 397 -19.08 -9.81 -28.33
C LEU A 397 -18.73 -11.27 -28.64
N SER A 398 -18.11 -11.97 -27.69
CA SER A 398 -17.78 -13.39 -27.83
C SER A 398 -19.04 -14.26 -27.87
N ALA A 399 -20.01 -14.00 -27.00
CA ALA A 399 -21.28 -14.71 -26.95
C ALA A 399 -22.10 -14.52 -28.24
N HIS A 400 -22.05 -13.33 -28.85
CA HIS A 400 -22.86 -13.01 -30.03
C HIS A 400 -22.20 -13.37 -31.37
N ALA A 401 -20.90 -13.09 -31.55
CA ALA A 401 -20.28 -13.07 -32.88
C ALA A 401 -19.12 -14.07 -33.06
N LEU A 402 -18.28 -14.28 -32.04
CA LEU A 402 -17.03 -15.05 -32.19
C LEU A 402 -17.13 -16.50 -31.68
N GLY A 403 -18.05 -16.75 -30.75
CA GLY A 403 -18.14 -17.97 -29.96
C GLY A 403 -17.52 -17.78 -28.57
N TRP A 404 -18.15 -18.37 -27.55
CA TRP A 404 -17.81 -18.17 -26.13
C TRP A 404 -16.34 -18.44 -25.78
N LYS A 405 -15.67 -19.36 -26.49
CA LYS A 405 -14.27 -19.71 -26.29
C LYS A 405 -13.32 -18.54 -26.51
N TRP A 406 -13.66 -17.63 -27.43
CA TRP A 406 -12.82 -16.47 -27.76
C TRP A 406 -12.67 -15.48 -26.63
N TYR A 407 -13.61 -15.43 -25.69
CA TYR A 407 -13.48 -14.62 -24.48
C TYR A 407 -12.19 -14.97 -23.71
N PHE A 408 -11.87 -16.26 -23.60
CA PHE A 408 -10.66 -16.70 -22.93
C PHE A 408 -9.39 -16.40 -23.73
N PHE A 409 -9.44 -16.49 -25.06
CA PHE A 409 -8.30 -16.15 -25.91
C PHE A 409 -8.01 -14.64 -25.92
N ILE A 410 -9.05 -13.80 -25.93
CA ILE A 410 -8.94 -12.34 -25.82
C ILE A 410 -8.35 -11.95 -24.45
N GLY A 411 -8.87 -12.54 -23.36
CA GLY A 411 -8.30 -12.34 -22.02
C GLY A 411 -6.83 -12.78 -21.94
N ALA A 412 -6.48 -13.92 -22.54
CA ALA A 412 -5.09 -14.40 -22.60
C ALA A 412 -4.17 -13.42 -23.35
N PHE A 413 -4.65 -12.81 -24.45
CA PHE A 413 -3.91 -11.82 -25.22
C PHE A 413 -3.62 -10.55 -24.41
N PHE A 414 -4.62 -10.01 -23.70
CA PHE A 414 -4.42 -8.87 -22.81
C PHE A 414 -3.46 -9.19 -21.67
N CYS A 415 -3.65 -10.35 -21.02
CA CYS A 415 -2.77 -10.80 -19.94
C CYS A 415 -1.33 -11.00 -20.43
N THR A 416 -1.13 -11.53 -21.64
CA THR A 416 0.20 -11.67 -22.27
C THR A 416 0.86 -10.32 -22.53
N SER A 417 0.09 -9.33 -22.99
CA SER A 417 0.59 -7.97 -23.22
C SER A 417 1.05 -7.32 -21.91
N ILE A 418 0.29 -7.53 -20.82
CA ILE A 418 0.65 -7.08 -19.47
C ILE A 418 1.90 -7.80 -18.98
N PHE A 419 1.98 -9.12 -19.15
CA PHE A 419 3.13 -9.93 -18.73
C PHE A 419 4.44 -9.51 -19.43
N ILE A 420 4.40 -9.37 -20.77
CA ILE A 420 5.57 -8.95 -21.56
C ILE A 420 6.01 -7.55 -21.15
N THR A 421 5.08 -6.62 -21.01
CA THR A 421 5.41 -5.26 -20.58
C THR A 421 6.00 -5.28 -19.17
N GLY A 422 5.44 -6.07 -18.25
CA GLY A 422 5.92 -6.18 -16.86
C GLY A 422 7.32 -6.77 -16.76
N LEU A 423 7.67 -7.73 -17.62
CA LEU A 423 9.04 -8.26 -17.70
C LEU A 423 10.06 -7.15 -18.03
N LEU A 424 9.67 -6.22 -18.89
CA LEU A 424 10.53 -5.14 -19.40
C LEU A 424 10.57 -3.92 -18.48
N THR A 425 9.47 -3.58 -17.79
CA THR A 425 9.34 -2.30 -17.07
C THR A 425 9.49 -2.38 -15.57
N ILE A 426 9.11 -3.50 -14.94
CA ILE A 426 9.33 -3.66 -13.50
C ILE A 426 10.86 -3.77 -13.29
N PRO A 427 11.49 -3.07 -12.33
CA PRO A 427 12.92 -3.24 -12.06
C PRO A 427 13.20 -4.54 -11.28
N ARG A 428 14.35 -5.18 -11.51
CA ARG A 428 14.77 -6.39 -10.76
C ARG A 428 15.22 -6.09 -9.32
N SER A 429 15.68 -4.87 -9.06
CA SER A 429 16.22 -4.46 -7.75
C SER A 429 15.20 -4.45 -6.60
N TYR A 430 13.90 -4.61 -6.89
CA TYR A 430 12.83 -4.66 -5.87
C TYR A 430 12.45 -6.09 -5.46
N GLU A 431 13.33 -7.07 -5.73
CA GLU A 431 13.21 -8.44 -5.25
C GLU A 431 13.51 -8.61 -3.76
N CYS A 432 13.88 -7.55 -3.01
CA CYS A 432 14.21 -7.63 -1.57
C CYS A 432 13.07 -8.27 -0.74
N PRO A 433 13.23 -9.54 -0.33
CA PRO A 433 12.23 -10.26 0.43
C PRO A 433 12.31 -9.88 1.91
N ARG A 434 11.20 -9.92 2.63
CA ARG A 434 11.22 -9.82 4.09
C ARG A 434 11.69 -11.15 4.68
N LEU A 435 12.99 -11.25 4.93
CA LEU A 435 13.63 -12.47 5.45
C LEU A 435 13.17 -12.85 6.86
N ASP A 436 12.60 -11.89 7.60
CA ASP A 436 12.05 -12.13 8.93
C ASP A 436 10.63 -12.73 8.86
N LEU A 437 9.93 -12.62 7.74
CA LEU A 437 8.52 -12.98 7.62
C LEU A 437 8.35 -14.44 7.18
N GLU A 438 7.53 -15.19 7.91
CA GLU A 438 7.21 -16.59 7.58
C GLU A 438 5.74 -16.74 7.16
N MET A 439 5.48 -17.80 6.40
CA MET A 439 4.13 -18.16 5.96
C MET A 439 3.38 -18.90 7.07
N ASP A 440 2.14 -18.48 7.35
CA ASP A 440 1.26 -19.25 8.24
C ASP A 440 0.61 -20.40 7.47
N TRP A 441 1.33 -21.51 7.36
CA TRP A 441 0.85 -22.72 6.68
C TRP A 441 -0.35 -23.35 7.38
N LEU A 442 -0.40 -23.30 8.72
CA LEU A 442 -1.51 -23.89 9.48
C LEU A 442 -2.78 -23.05 9.33
N GLY A 443 -2.67 -21.73 9.41
CA GLY A 443 -3.77 -20.80 9.12
C GLY A 443 -4.25 -20.95 7.68
N THR A 444 -3.33 -21.04 6.71
CA THR A 444 -3.68 -21.23 5.30
C THR A 444 -4.38 -22.56 5.06
N ALA A 445 -3.87 -23.66 5.63
CA ALA A 445 -4.44 -25.00 5.48
C ALA A 445 -5.80 -25.18 6.15
N THR A 446 -6.22 -24.24 7.01
CA THR A 446 -7.55 -24.26 7.66
C THR A 446 -8.52 -23.28 7.00
N VAL A 447 -8.10 -22.04 6.71
CA VAL A 447 -8.98 -21.01 6.13
C VAL A 447 -9.37 -21.29 4.69
N VAL A 448 -8.43 -21.73 3.85
CA VAL A 448 -8.67 -21.96 2.42
C VAL A 448 -9.71 -23.05 2.19
N PRO A 449 -9.54 -24.28 2.71
CA PRO A 449 -10.57 -25.31 2.56
C PRO A 449 -11.83 -24.97 3.37
N GLY A 450 -11.72 -24.28 4.51
CA GLY A 450 -12.88 -23.86 5.30
C GLY A 450 -13.85 -22.99 4.50
N LEU A 451 -13.35 -21.89 3.94
CA LEU A 451 -14.15 -20.99 3.10
C LEU A 451 -14.61 -21.68 1.81
N ALA A 452 -13.73 -22.46 1.17
CA ALA A 452 -14.07 -23.17 -0.06
C ALA A 452 -15.23 -24.16 0.12
N LEU A 453 -15.19 -24.96 1.19
CA LEU A 453 -16.21 -25.95 1.50
C LEU A 453 -17.54 -25.31 1.91
N VAL A 454 -17.51 -24.21 2.66
CA VAL A 454 -18.73 -23.47 3.01
C VAL A 454 -19.40 -22.94 1.74
N VAL A 455 -18.68 -22.22 0.88
CA VAL A 455 -19.27 -21.65 -0.34
C VAL A 455 -19.70 -22.74 -1.32
N TYR A 456 -18.95 -23.84 -1.42
CA TYR A 456 -19.36 -25.01 -2.20
C TYR A 456 -20.69 -25.59 -1.72
N ALA A 457 -20.82 -25.85 -0.41
CA ALA A 457 -22.04 -26.38 0.18
C ALA A 457 -23.24 -25.43 -0.03
N LEU A 458 -23.01 -24.11 0.06
CA LEU A 458 -24.05 -23.12 -0.18
C LEU A 458 -24.50 -23.14 -1.65
N THR A 459 -23.56 -23.25 -2.58
CA THR A 459 -23.90 -23.23 -4.01
C THR A 459 -24.55 -24.54 -4.48
N GLY A 460 -24.31 -25.66 -3.80
CA GLY A 460 -24.96 -26.95 -4.05
C GLY A 460 -26.46 -26.98 -3.74
N GLY A 461 -27.00 -25.94 -3.09
CA GLY A 461 -28.43 -25.82 -2.80
C GLY A 461 -28.93 -26.71 -1.66
N GLY A 462 -28.05 -27.49 -1.02
CA GLY A 462 -28.39 -28.37 0.11
C GLY A 462 -29.13 -29.65 -0.28
N ASN A 463 -29.15 -30.00 -1.57
CA ASN A 463 -29.93 -31.10 -2.12
C ASN A 463 -29.29 -32.47 -1.87
N ALA A 464 -27.98 -32.51 -1.60
CA ALA A 464 -27.25 -33.74 -1.43
C ALA A 464 -26.65 -33.89 -0.03
N PRO A 465 -26.52 -35.14 0.48
CA PRO A 465 -25.88 -35.39 1.78
C PRO A 465 -24.44 -34.85 1.85
N TYR A 466 -23.73 -34.84 0.71
CA TYR A 466 -22.36 -34.31 0.65
C TYR A 466 -22.29 -32.80 0.85
N ASP A 467 -23.35 -32.03 0.57
CA ASP A 467 -23.39 -30.58 0.81
C ASP A 467 -23.39 -30.29 2.32
N SER A 468 -24.19 -31.06 3.07
CA SER A 468 -24.22 -30.96 4.54
C SER A 468 -22.88 -31.35 5.17
N VAL A 469 -22.24 -32.40 4.65
CA VAL A 469 -20.90 -32.82 5.10
C VAL A 469 -19.86 -31.74 4.78
N ALA A 470 -19.88 -31.18 3.57
CA ALA A 470 -19.00 -30.08 3.19
C ALA A 470 -19.20 -28.84 4.09
N LEU A 471 -20.45 -28.49 4.41
CA LEU A 471 -20.74 -27.36 5.31
C LEU A 471 -20.19 -27.59 6.71
N ILE A 472 -20.41 -28.78 7.30
CA ILE A 472 -19.90 -29.13 8.64
C ILE A 472 -18.38 -29.12 8.65
N LEU A 473 -17.73 -29.73 7.66
CA LEU A 473 -16.27 -29.72 7.53
C LEU A 473 -15.74 -28.30 7.33
N GLY A 474 -16.40 -27.49 6.50
CA GLY A 474 -16.05 -26.11 6.26
C GLY A 474 -16.10 -25.26 7.53
N ILE A 475 -17.22 -25.32 8.28
CA ILE A 475 -17.37 -24.64 9.57
C ILE A 475 -16.33 -25.13 10.58
N THR A 476 -16.04 -26.43 10.62
CA THR A 476 -15.01 -27.01 11.50
C THR A 476 -13.63 -26.46 11.15
N CYS A 477 -13.27 -26.41 9.87
CA CYS A 477 -12.02 -25.82 9.40
C CYS A 477 -11.92 -24.32 9.74
N LEU A 478 -13.01 -23.56 9.64
CA LEU A 478 -13.03 -22.15 10.03
C LEU A 478 -12.90 -21.96 11.55
N ALA A 479 -13.53 -22.82 12.35
CA ALA A 479 -13.35 -22.82 13.80
C ALA A 479 -11.91 -23.16 14.19
N LEU A 480 -11.30 -24.13 13.49
CA LEU A 480 -9.88 -24.46 13.63
C LEU A 480 -8.97 -23.32 13.20
N PHE A 481 -9.31 -22.60 12.12
CA PHE A 481 -8.57 -21.41 11.69
C PHE A 481 -8.55 -20.34 12.78
N VAL A 482 -9.71 -19.99 13.34
CA VAL A 482 -9.80 -19.04 14.46
C VAL A 482 -8.97 -19.53 15.65
N TYR A 483 -8.96 -20.84 15.90
CA TYR A 483 -8.14 -21.41 16.96
C TYR A 483 -6.63 -21.32 16.68
N VAL A 484 -6.21 -21.66 15.47
CA VAL A 484 -4.81 -21.63 15.05
C VAL A 484 -4.28 -20.20 15.05
N GLU A 485 -4.97 -19.28 14.41
CA GLU A 485 -4.59 -17.86 14.32
C GLU A 485 -4.47 -17.20 15.70
N ARG A 486 -5.40 -17.51 16.61
CA ARG A 486 -5.44 -16.85 17.91
C ARG A 486 -4.43 -17.41 18.92
N TRP A 487 -4.16 -18.71 18.89
CA TRP A 487 -3.41 -19.37 19.97
C TRP A 487 -2.16 -20.14 19.51
N ARG A 488 -1.98 -20.41 18.22
CA ARG A 488 -0.85 -21.22 17.71
C ARG A 488 0.05 -20.47 16.74
N ALA A 489 -0.49 -19.55 15.94
CA ALA A 489 0.27 -18.85 14.92
C ALA A 489 1.22 -17.83 15.56
N SER A 490 2.53 -18.00 15.34
CA SER A 490 3.53 -17.00 15.76
C SER A 490 3.49 -15.74 14.89
N LYS A 491 3.16 -15.90 13.60
CA LYS A 491 3.01 -14.80 12.64
C LYS A 491 1.72 -14.97 11.81
N PRO A 492 0.55 -14.69 12.42
CA PRO A 492 -0.78 -14.88 11.80
C PRO A 492 -0.92 -14.25 10.40
N LEU A 493 -1.77 -14.83 9.55
CA LEU A 493 -2.19 -14.22 8.28
C LEU A 493 -2.94 -12.91 8.54
N ILE A 494 -3.85 -12.87 9.52
CA ILE A 494 -4.55 -11.66 9.91
C ILE A 494 -4.38 -11.45 11.42
N PRO A 495 -3.41 -10.62 11.86
CA PRO A 495 -3.23 -10.29 13.25
C PRO A 495 -4.51 -9.74 13.87
N ALA A 496 -4.90 -10.28 15.03
CA ALA A 496 -6.09 -9.87 15.76
C ALA A 496 -6.14 -8.36 16.07
N VAL A 497 -4.96 -7.70 16.11
CA VAL A 497 -4.83 -6.24 16.25
C VAL A 497 -5.64 -5.48 15.18
N VAL A 498 -5.75 -6.00 13.95
CA VAL A 498 -6.52 -5.37 12.87
C VAL A 498 -8.00 -5.26 13.25
N PHE A 499 -8.56 -6.27 13.92
CA PHE A 499 -9.96 -6.28 14.35
C PHE A 499 -10.21 -5.51 15.64
N ASN A 500 -9.18 -5.31 16.46
CA ASN A 500 -9.23 -4.46 17.67
C ASN A 500 -9.26 -2.96 17.32
N THR A 501 -8.82 -2.58 16.12
CA THR A 501 -8.90 -1.22 15.64
C THR A 501 -10.36 -0.75 15.56
N LYS A 502 -10.60 0.47 16.06
CA LYS A 502 -11.93 1.08 16.09
C LYS A 502 -12.58 1.01 14.69
N TYR A 503 -13.82 0.51 14.63
CA TYR A 503 -14.62 0.32 13.42
C TYR A 503 -14.23 -0.82 12.46
N MET A 504 -13.03 -1.39 12.52
CA MET A 504 -12.59 -2.41 11.52
C MET A 504 -13.48 -3.64 11.45
N SER A 505 -13.92 -4.16 12.60
CA SER A 505 -14.84 -5.31 12.64
C SER A 505 -16.20 -4.99 12.01
N ARG A 506 -16.73 -3.78 12.21
CA ARG A 506 -18.00 -3.33 11.60
C ARG A 506 -17.86 -3.12 10.10
N LEU A 507 -16.75 -2.55 9.67
CA LEU A 507 -16.44 -2.31 8.26
C LEU A 507 -16.29 -3.63 7.50
N THR A 508 -15.59 -4.59 8.08
CA THR A 508 -15.46 -5.95 7.53
C THR A 508 -16.83 -6.57 7.22
N VAL A 509 -17.78 -6.48 8.17
CA VAL A 509 -19.15 -6.98 7.97
C VAL A 509 -19.89 -6.15 6.92
N ALA A 510 -19.76 -4.82 6.97
CA ALA A 510 -20.40 -3.91 6.03
C ALA A 510 -19.98 -4.21 4.58
N LEU A 511 -18.68 -4.36 4.33
CA LEU A 511 -18.12 -4.69 3.03
C LEU A 511 -18.60 -6.04 2.51
N PHE A 512 -18.57 -7.05 3.38
CA PHE A 512 -19.01 -8.41 3.05
C PHE A 512 -20.48 -8.44 2.62
N VAL A 513 -21.34 -7.70 3.31
CA VAL A 513 -22.78 -7.59 2.99
C VAL A 513 -23.03 -6.72 1.76
N SER A 514 -22.34 -5.60 1.61
CA SER A 514 -22.54 -4.68 0.47
C SER A 514 -22.13 -5.31 -0.86
N TYR A 515 -20.98 -6.00 -0.90
CA TYR A 515 -20.56 -6.70 -2.12
C TYR A 515 -21.38 -7.97 -2.37
N GLY A 516 -21.94 -8.58 -1.32
CA GLY A 516 -23.00 -9.56 -1.46
C GLY A 516 -24.20 -9.01 -2.23
N SER A 517 -24.78 -7.90 -1.74
CA SER A 517 -25.91 -7.22 -2.40
C SER A 517 -25.60 -6.86 -3.86
N LEU A 518 -24.40 -6.32 -4.12
CA LEU A 518 -23.93 -6.02 -5.48
C LEU A 518 -23.95 -7.26 -6.38
N SER A 519 -23.34 -8.35 -5.93
CA SER A 519 -23.25 -9.58 -6.70
C SER A 519 -24.63 -10.12 -7.06
N LEU A 520 -25.57 -10.06 -6.11
CA LEU A 520 -26.97 -10.47 -6.34
C LEU A 520 -27.64 -9.58 -7.38
N VAL A 521 -27.55 -8.26 -7.23
CA VAL A 521 -28.13 -7.31 -8.20
C VAL A 521 -27.55 -7.56 -9.59
N LEU A 522 -26.23 -7.67 -9.74
CA LEU A 522 -25.59 -7.83 -11.05
C LEU A 522 -25.93 -9.17 -11.72
N PHE A 523 -25.84 -10.27 -10.98
CA PHE A 523 -26.10 -11.61 -11.51
C PHE A 523 -27.56 -11.75 -11.94
N TYR A 524 -28.50 -11.41 -11.05
CA TYR A 524 -29.92 -11.53 -11.33
C TYR A 524 -30.44 -10.45 -12.29
N ALA A 525 -29.86 -9.24 -12.32
CA ALA A 525 -30.21 -8.25 -13.34
C ALA A 525 -29.80 -8.71 -14.73
N SER A 526 -28.59 -9.26 -14.89
CA SER A 526 -28.13 -9.83 -16.16
C SER A 526 -29.03 -10.99 -16.58
N SER A 527 -29.32 -11.91 -15.66
CA SER A 527 -30.24 -13.03 -15.91
C SER A 527 -31.66 -12.58 -16.26
N TYR A 528 -32.17 -11.53 -15.61
CA TYR A 528 -33.49 -10.96 -15.88
C TYR A 528 -33.56 -10.33 -17.29
N ILE A 529 -32.56 -9.52 -17.65
CA ILE A 529 -32.52 -8.85 -18.95
C ILE A 529 -32.41 -9.86 -20.11
N GLU A 530 -31.62 -10.92 -19.92
CA GLU A 530 -31.47 -11.94 -20.96
C GLU A 530 -32.64 -12.93 -21.00
N SER A 531 -33.01 -13.50 -19.85
CA SER A 531 -33.95 -14.63 -19.78
C SER A 531 -35.42 -14.20 -19.68
N VAL A 532 -35.71 -13.00 -19.15
CA VAL A 532 -37.08 -12.51 -18.96
C VAL A 532 -37.45 -11.45 -20.00
N LEU A 533 -36.55 -10.51 -20.30
CA LEU A 533 -36.79 -9.52 -21.37
C LEU A 533 -36.47 -10.08 -22.77
N TYR A 534 -35.92 -11.29 -22.87
CA TYR A 534 -35.52 -11.97 -24.11
C TYR A 534 -34.64 -11.09 -25.01
N THR A 535 -33.72 -10.37 -24.38
CA THR A 535 -32.80 -9.50 -25.11
C THR A 535 -31.47 -10.21 -25.35
N GLY A 536 -30.84 -9.93 -26.50
CA GLY A 536 -29.54 -10.51 -26.83
C GLY A 536 -28.41 -9.95 -25.94
N PRO A 537 -27.27 -10.65 -25.81
CA PRO A 537 -26.16 -10.27 -24.91
C PRO A 537 -25.61 -8.84 -25.11
N LEU A 538 -25.66 -8.33 -26.35
CA LEU A 538 -25.25 -6.96 -26.66
C LEU A 538 -26.17 -5.91 -26.06
N LEU A 539 -27.48 -6.15 -26.04
CA LEU A 539 -28.44 -5.21 -25.45
C LEU A 539 -28.39 -5.29 -23.92
N THR A 540 -28.18 -6.47 -23.34
CA THR A 540 -27.87 -6.62 -21.91
C THR A 540 -26.68 -5.77 -21.49
N THR A 541 -25.60 -5.85 -22.26
CA THR A 541 -24.41 -5.04 -22.05
C THR A 541 -24.70 -3.54 -22.13
N ALA A 542 -25.52 -3.12 -23.09
CA ALA A 542 -25.90 -1.71 -23.23
C ALA A 542 -26.63 -1.18 -21.99
N TRP A 543 -27.48 -2.00 -21.36
CA TRP A 543 -28.16 -1.64 -20.11
C TRP A 543 -27.24 -1.57 -18.90
N LEU A 544 -26.08 -2.23 -18.93
CA LEU A 544 -25.05 -2.17 -17.89
C LEU A 544 -24.07 -0.99 -18.07
N ILE A 545 -24.09 -0.28 -19.21
CA ILE A 545 -23.22 0.90 -19.47
C ILE A 545 -23.32 1.97 -18.37
N PRO A 546 -24.51 2.34 -17.83
CA PRO A 546 -24.59 3.36 -16.80
C PRO A 546 -23.78 3.00 -15.56
N LEU A 547 -23.71 1.70 -15.22
CA LEU A 547 -22.92 1.21 -14.11
C LEU A 547 -21.43 1.53 -14.33
N ALA A 548 -20.93 1.19 -15.52
CA ALA A 548 -19.53 1.38 -15.91
C ALA A 548 -19.14 2.84 -16.09
N ALA A 549 -19.98 3.62 -16.79
CA ALA A 549 -19.74 5.04 -17.01
C ALA A 549 -19.77 5.82 -15.70
N GLY A 550 -20.75 5.53 -14.84
CA GLY A 550 -20.83 6.10 -13.50
C GLY A 550 -19.58 5.79 -12.69
N GLY A 551 -19.11 4.54 -12.74
CA GLY A 551 -17.98 4.11 -11.90
C GLY A 551 -16.66 4.69 -12.36
N PHE A 552 -16.47 4.83 -13.67
CA PHE A 552 -15.33 5.56 -14.22
C PHE A 552 -15.36 7.05 -13.79
N ILE A 553 -16.51 7.72 -13.88
CA ILE A 553 -16.65 9.11 -13.46
C ILE A 553 -16.36 9.24 -11.96
N LEU A 554 -16.93 8.38 -11.13
CA LEU A 554 -16.72 8.40 -9.68
C LEU A 554 -15.30 8.00 -9.28
N ALA A 555 -14.62 7.12 -10.00
CA ALA A 555 -13.23 6.80 -9.71
C ALA A 555 -12.29 7.98 -10.01
N VAL A 556 -12.57 8.75 -11.08
CA VAL A 556 -11.78 9.94 -11.43
C VAL A 556 -12.11 11.14 -10.52
N THR A 557 -13.38 11.30 -10.16
CA THR A 557 -13.86 12.47 -9.38
C THR A 557 -13.97 12.22 -7.88
N GLY A 558 -13.90 10.96 -7.44
CA GLY A 558 -14.19 10.53 -6.06
C GLY A 558 -13.25 11.11 -5.02
N GLY A 559 -11.98 11.36 -5.40
CA GLY A 559 -11.01 12.05 -4.55
C GLY A 559 -11.45 13.48 -4.21
N PHE A 560 -12.05 14.21 -5.16
CA PHE A 560 -12.62 15.54 -4.88
C PHE A 560 -13.87 15.46 -4.01
N ALA A 561 -14.70 14.43 -4.22
CA ALA A 561 -15.94 14.26 -3.49
C ALA A 561 -15.69 14.12 -1.97
N LEU A 562 -14.69 13.33 -1.58
CA LEU A 562 -14.33 13.10 -0.17
C LEU A 562 -13.95 14.37 0.61
N HIS A 563 -13.45 15.41 -0.07
CA HIS A 563 -13.12 16.69 0.56
C HIS A 563 -14.34 17.60 0.78
N ILE A 564 -15.48 17.33 0.13
CA ILE A 564 -16.62 18.26 0.07
C ILE A 564 -17.74 17.88 1.06
N LEU A 565 -17.97 16.59 1.33
CA LEU A 565 -19.07 16.14 2.21
C LEU A 565 -18.56 15.45 3.47
N ASN A 566 -19.21 15.78 4.59
CA ASN A 566 -18.97 15.17 5.89
C ASN A 566 -19.23 13.64 5.82
N GLY A 567 -18.32 12.80 6.35
CA GLY A 567 -18.28 11.35 6.08
C GLY A 567 -19.58 10.58 6.37
N ARG A 568 -20.42 11.09 7.28
CA ARG A 568 -21.71 10.49 7.63
C ARG A 568 -22.75 10.68 6.50
N ARG A 569 -22.71 11.83 5.82
CA ARG A 569 -23.61 12.12 4.70
C ARG A 569 -23.24 11.26 3.49
N PHE A 570 -21.95 11.01 3.27
CA PHE A 570 -21.48 10.07 2.25
C PHE A 570 -21.98 8.65 2.46
N LEU A 571 -21.88 8.13 3.69
CA LEU A 571 -22.38 6.80 4.03
C LEU A 571 -23.89 6.66 3.84
N ILE A 572 -24.67 7.71 4.13
CA ILE A 572 -26.13 7.69 3.89
C ILE A 572 -26.43 7.67 2.39
N ILE A 573 -25.75 8.49 1.58
CA ILE A 573 -25.90 8.49 0.12
C ILE A 573 -25.56 7.11 -0.46
N PHE A 574 -24.50 6.49 0.04
CA PHE A 574 -24.11 5.12 -0.29
C PHE A 574 -25.26 4.13 -0.04
N CYS A 575 -25.82 4.14 1.18
CA CYS A 575 -26.87 3.20 1.57
C CYS A 575 -28.10 3.35 0.70
N LEU A 576 -28.48 4.60 0.43
CA LEU A 576 -29.64 4.92 -0.40
C LEU A 576 -29.42 4.54 -1.86
N GLY A 577 -28.18 4.62 -2.38
CA GLY A 577 -27.83 4.11 -3.71
C GLY A 577 -28.04 2.61 -3.81
N PHE A 578 -27.42 1.82 -2.93
CA PHE A 578 -27.57 0.36 -2.93
C PHE A 578 -29.01 -0.11 -2.70
N LEU A 579 -29.68 0.50 -1.71
CA LEU A 579 -31.06 0.18 -1.40
C LEU A 579 -31.98 0.55 -2.55
N GLY A 580 -31.80 1.75 -3.13
CA GLY A 580 -32.58 2.23 -4.26
C GLY A 580 -32.43 1.34 -5.49
N SER A 581 -31.20 0.90 -5.81
CA SER A 581 -30.94 -0.04 -6.89
C SER A 581 -31.66 -1.38 -6.67
N SER A 582 -31.49 -1.97 -5.49
CA SER A 582 -32.08 -3.27 -5.15
C SER A 582 -33.61 -3.23 -5.14
N ILE A 583 -34.21 -2.15 -4.61
CA ILE A 583 -35.66 -1.94 -4.61
C ILE A 583 -36.18 -1.79 -6.04
N LEU A 584 -35.52 -0.99 -6.89
CA LEU A 584 -35.97 -0.79 -8.26
C LEU A 584 -36.03 -2.10 -9.05
N PHE A 585 -35.05 -2.99 -8.85
CA PHE A 585 -35.09 -4.34 -9.43
C PHE A 585 -36.16 -5.24 -8.80
N SER A 586 -36.40 -5.11 -7.49
CA SER A 586 -37.39 -5.91 -6.76
C SER A 586 -38.84 -5.57 -7.13
N ILE A 587 -39.12 -4.32 -7.52
CA ILE A 587 -40.47 -3.85 -7.87
C ILE A 587 -40.76 -3.89 -9.37
N ILE A 588 -39.85 -4.42 -10.20
CA ILE A 588 -40.07 -4.50 -11.64
C ILE A 588 -41.36 -5.30 -11.89
N PRO A 589 -42.34 -4.73 -12.61
CA PRO A 589 -43.62 -5.39 -12.82
C PRO A 589 -43.48 -6.54 -13.83
N ASP A 590 -44.05 -7.71 -13.50
CA ASP A 590 -44.10 -8.93 -14.34
C ASP A 590 -45.02 -8.82 -15.59
N SER A 591 -45.33 -7.59 -16.03
CA SER A 591 -46.37 -7.34 -17.04
C SER A 591 -45.79 -7.12 -18.44
N ARG A 592 -46.61 -7.38 -19.49
CA ARG A 592 -46.33 -7.20 -20.93
C ARG A 592 -46.12 -5.73 -21.36
N ILE A 593 -45.46 -4.94 -20.53
CA ILE A 593 -45.07 -3.57 -20.82
C ILE A 593 -43.88 -3.60 -21.79
N SER A 594 -43.75 -2.60 -22.64
CA SER A 594 -42.64 -2.50 -23.59
C SER A 594 -41.28 -2.61 -22.89
N ASN A 595 -40.40 -3.47 -23.41
CA ASN A 595 -39.01 -3.64 -22.93
C ASN A 595 -38.25 -2.31 -22.84
N SER A 596 -38.56 -1.36 -23.72
CA SER A 596 -37.95 -0.03 -23.69
C SER A 596 -38.35 0.77 -22.44
N PHE A 597 -39.63 0.72 -22.05
CA PHE A 597 -40.10 1.39 -20.84
C PHE A 597 -39.49 0.76 -19.58
N LEU A 598 -39.48 -0.57 -19.49
CA LEU A 598 -38.87 -1.28 -18.36
C LEU A 598 -37.39 -0.93 -18.19
N GLY A 599 -36.65 -0.89 -19.30
CA GLY A 599 -35.24 -0.52 -19.32
C GLY A 599 -34.98 0.90 -18.83
N TRP A 600 -35.68 1.90 -19.39
CA TRP A 600 -35.46 3.31 -19.04
C TRP A 600 -35.98 3.70 -17.65
N THR A 601 -37.08 3.09 -17.19
CA THR A 601 -37.71 3.46 -15.92
C THR A 601 -37.11 2.71 -14.74
N PHE A 602 -36.70 1.45 -14.90
CA PHE A 602 -36.21 0.64 -13.78
C PHE A 602 -34.73 0.30 -13.92
N ILE A 603 -34.29 -0.22 -15.06
CA ILE A 603 -32.92 -0.76 -15.18
C ILE A 603 -31.87 0.35 -15.20
N PHE A 604 -32.09 1.38 -16.01
CA PHE A 604 -31.14 2.48 -16.16
C PHE A 604 -30.93 3.25 -14.83
N PRO A 605 -31.97 3.68 -14.09
CA PRO A 605 -31.76 4.34 -12.81
C PRO A 605 -31.20 3.39 -11.75
N ALA A 606 -31.57 2.10 -11.76
CA ALA A 606 -31.02 1.12 -10.83
C ALA A 606 -29.51 0.92 -11.02
N MET A 607 -29.03 0.95 -12.28
CA MET A 607 -27.59 0.85 -12.58
C MET A 607 -26.82 2.08 -12.10
N ILE A 608 -27.38 3.28 -12.25
CA ILE A 608 -26.77 4.50 -11.69
C ILE A 608 -26.70 4.43 -10.16
N LEU A 609 -27.78 4.02 -9.52
CA LEU A 609 -27.84 3.89 -8.06
C LEU A 609 -26.90 2.79 -7.54
N ALA A 610 -26.73 1.70 -8.29
CA ALA A 610 -25.76 0.64 -7.98
C ALA A 610 -24.33 1.19 -7.98
N THR A 611 -23.95 2.00 -8.98
CA THR A 611 -22.62 2.63 -9.03
C THR A 611 -22.36 3.50 -7.80
N VAL A 612 -23.29 4.39 -7.47
CA VAL A 612 -23.15 5.30 -6.32
C VAL A 612 -22.95 4.51 -5.03
N GLY A 613 -23.59 3.35 -4.92
CA GLY A 613 -23.31 2.38 -3.88
C GLY A 613 -21.86 1.87 -3.94
N VAL A 614 -21.51 1.10 -4.96
CA VAL A 614 -20.26 0.31 -4.99
C VAL A 614 -19.01 1.16 -4.75
N ASP A 615 -18.83 2.21 -5.56
CA ASP A 615 -17.56 2.92 -5.63
C ASP A 615 -17.30 3.75 -4.38
N ILE A 616 -18.35 4.32 -3.80
CA ILE A 616 -18.23 5.12 -2.58
C ILE A 616 -17.83 4.23 -1.39
N THR A 617 -18.36 3.01 -1.27
CA THR A 617 -17.97 2.10 -0.17
C THR A 617 -16.55 1.60 -0.29
N PHE A 618 -16.08 1.30 -1.49
CA PHE A 618 -14.70 0.91 -1.71
C PHE A 618 -13.73 2.02 -1.31
N ASN A 619 -14.04 3.27 -1.70
CA ASN A 619 -13.24 4.45 -1.34
C ASN A 619 -13.23 4.70 0.18
N ILE A 620 -14.37 4.57 0.86
CA ILE A 620 -14.46 4.75 2.32
C ILE A 620 -13.66 3.67 3.06
N HIS A 621 -13.73 2.40 2.63
CA HIS A 621 -12.94 1.33 3.24
C HIS A 621 -11.45 1.59 3.08
N SER A 622 -11.03 1.97 1.87
CA SER A 622 -9.65 2.33 1.60
C SER A 622 -9.19 3.49 2.49
N PHE A 623 -10.00 4.54 2.62
CA PHE A 623 -9.73 5.68 3.49
C PHE A 623 -9.59 5.28 4.97
N ILE A 624 -10.50 4.45 5.49
CA ILE A 624 -10.46 4.03 6.90
C ILE A 624 -9.26 3.12 7.16
N ILE A 625 -8.86 2.26 6.21
CA ILE A 625 -7.63 1.47 6.32
C ILE A 625 -6.42 2.38 6.43
N THR A 626 -6.28 3.35 5.53
CA THR A 626 -5.12 4.25 5.51
C THR A 626 -5.05 5.16 6.74
N THR A 627 -6.20 5.50 7.34
CA THR A 627 -6.26 6.40 8.50
C THR A 627 -6.27 5.67 9.84
N SER A 628 -6.79 4.45 9.92
CA SER A 628 -6.98 3.73 11.19
C SER A 628 -5.97 2.62 11.43
N LEU A 629 -5.25 2.15 10.41
CA LEU A 629 -4.18 1.15 10.56
C LEU A 629 -2.79 1.80 10.44
N PRO A 630 -1.84 1.37 11.29
CA PRO A 630 -0.43 1.71 11.12
C PRO A 630 0.09 1.34 9.74
N ASN A 631 1.08 2.08 9.23
CA ASN A 631 1.63 1.88 7.88
C ASN A 631 2.07 0.42 7.59
N HIS A 632 2.61 -0.28 8.59
CA HIS A 632 3.04 -1.67 8.44
C HIS A 632 1.89 -2.69 8.31
N LEU A 633 0.65 -2.31 8.66
CA LEU A 633 -0.56 -3.15 8.58
C LEU A 633 -1.50 -2.75 7.44
N GLN A 634 -1.30 -1.60 6.79
CA GLN A 634 -2.20 -1.12 5.74
C GLN A 634 -2.24 -2.05 4.52
N THR A 635 -1.10 -2.60 4.09
CA THR A 635 -1.05 -3.58 2.99
C THR A 635 -1.88 -4.82 3.32
N LEU A 636 -1.82 -5.28 4.57
CA LEU A 636 -2.62 -6.39 5.03
C LEU A 636 -4.10 -6.05 5.13
N GLY A 637 -4.44 -4.86 5.63
CA GLY A 637 -5.82 -4.36 5.66
C GLY A 637 -6.43 -4.28 4.26
N GLY A 638 -5.66 -3.81 3.27
CA GLY A 638 -6.07 -3.79 1.86
C GLY A 638 -6.34 -5.20 1.31
N ALA A 639 -5.43 -6.14 1.56
CA ALA A 639 -5.61 -7.54 1.14
C ALA A 639 -6.84 -8.20 1.79
N LEU A 640 -7.11 -7.88 3.06
CA LEU A 640 -8.31 -8.31 3.77
C LEU A 640 -9.58 -7.77 3.11
N VAL A 641 -9.60 -6.49 2.74
CA VAL A 641 -10.74 -5.87 2.03
C VAL A 641 -10.98 -6.53 0.68
N THR A 642 -9.94 -6.72 -0.13
CA THR A 642 -10.08 -7.42 -1.41
C THR A 642 -10.59 -8.85 -1.24
N SER A 643 -10.06 -9.59 -0.25
CA SER A 643 -10.53 -10.94 0.07
C SER A 643 -12.01 -10.97 0.46
N LEU A 644 -12.44 -10.09 1.36
CA LEU A 644 -13.83 -9.99 1.83
C LEU A 644 -14.80 -9.56 0.74
N LEU A 645 -14.37 -8.67 -0.14
CA LEU A 645 -15.12 -8.22 -1.32
C LEU A 645 -15.50 -9.41 -2.19
N TYR A 646 -14.52 -10.21 -2.61
CA TYR A 646 -14.78 -11.40 -3.44
C TYR A 646 -15.52 -12.49 -2.65
N LEU A 647 -15.26 -12.61 -1.34
CA LEU A 647 -15.97 -13.56 -0.48
C LEU A 647 -17.46 -13.24 -0.40
N GLY A 648 -17.81 -11.96 -0.22
CA GLY A 648 -19.19 -11.49 -0.20
C GLY A 648 -19.92 -11.84 -1.49
N MET A 649 -19.27 -11.61 -2.64
CA MET A 649 -19.87 -11.94 -3.94
C MET A 649 -20.13 -13.45 -4.10
N ALA A 650 -19.19 -14.31 -3.71
CA ALA A 650 -19.34 -15.76 -3.83
C ALA A 650 -20.33 -16.35 -2.81
N PHE A 651 -20.23 -15.94 -1.54
CA PHE A 651 -21.03 -16.47 -0.44
C PHE A 651 -22.51 -16.19 -0.61
N TRP A 652 -22.87 -14.92 -0.86
CA TRP A 652 -24.28 -14.53 -0.93
C TRP A 652 -24.98 -15.09 -2.17
N LEU A 653 -24.24 -15.27 -3.28
CA LEU A 653 -24.76 -15.96 -4.44
C LEU A 653 -25.13 -17.43 -4.11
N GLY A 654 -24.27 -18.13 -3.35
CA GLY A 654 -24.58 -19.47 -2.84
C GLY A 654 -25.79 -19.50 -1.90
N VAL A 655 -25.94 -18.51 -1.01
CA VAL A 655 -27.13 -18.42 -0.13
C VAL A 655 -28.43 -18.34 -0.93
N ILE A 656 -28.44 -17.63 -2.06
CA ILE A 656 -29.63 -17.59 -2.92
C ILE A 656 -29.88 -18.92 -3.61
N GLU A 657 -28.86 -19.68 -4.01
CA GLU A 657 -29.08 -21.01 -4.57
C GLU A 657 -29.76 -21.97 -3.58
N ILE A 658 -29.43 -21.90 -2.29
CA ILE A 658 -30.20 -22.61 -1.26
C ILE A 658 -31.64 -22.11 -1.20
N ALA A 659 -31.84 -20.78 -1.19
CA ALA A 659 -33.17 -20.20 -1.10
C ALA A 659 -34.05 -20.56 -2.31
N THR A 660 -33.49 -20.56 -3.52
CA THR A 660 -34.18 -20.98 -4.74
C THR A 660 -34.42 -22.48 -4.72
N SER A 661 -33.47 -23.30 -4.26
CA SER A 661 -33.66 -24.75 -4.14
C SER A 661 -34.79 -25.10 -3.18
N ALA A 662 -34.80 -24.51 -1.98
CA ALA A 662 -35.87 -24.69 -1.00
C ALA A 662 -37.25 -24.26 -1.56
N GLN A 663 -37.31 -23.19 -2.36
CA GLN A 663 -38.54 -22.77 -3.03
C GLN A 663 -39.01 -23.76 -4.11
N LYS A 664 -38.10 -24.46 -4.81
CA LYS A 664 -38.48 -25.53 -5.76
C LYS A 664 -39.16 -26.68 -5.05
N GLU A 665 -38.62 -27.10 -3.89
CA GLU A 665 -39.20 -28.15 -3.06
C GLU A 665 -40.59 -27.78 -2.56
N VAL A 666 -40.74 -26.58 -1.98
CA VAL A 666 -42.02 -26.09 -1.44
C VAL A 666 -43.10 -25.98 -2.52
N LYS A 667 -42.75 -25.48 -3.71
CA LYS A 667 -43.71 -25.35 -4.83
C LYS A 667 -43.94 -26.66 -5.59
N VAL A 668 -43.25 -27.75 -5.24
CA VAL A 668 -43.24 -29.02 -5.99
C VAL A 668 -43.02 -28.78 -7.49
N ALA A 669 -42.18 -27.80 -7.81
CA ALA A 669 -41.93 -27.37 -9.17
C ALA A 669 -40.61 -27.98 -9.66
N LYS A 670 -40.63 -28.66 -10.81
CA LYS A 670 -39.39 -29.17 -11.43
C LYS A 670 -38.39 -28.06 -11.72
N ASN A 671 -38.88 -26.86 -12.05
CA ASN A 671 -38.10 -25.63 -12.23
C ASN A 671 -38.93 -24.44 -11.72
N LEU A 672 -38.28 -23.49 -11.04
CA LEU A 672 -38.86 -22.16 -10.79
C LEU A 672 -38.79 -21.32 -12.07
N ASP A 673 -39.80 -20.50 -12.33
CA ASP A 673 -39.76 -19.55 -13.43
C ASP A 673 -38.62 -18.54 -13.23
N ALA A 674 -37.93 -18.15 -14.32
CA ALA A 674 -36.81 -17.22 -14.28
C ALA A 674 -37.13 -15.87 -13.58
N PRO A 675 -38.33 -15.26 -13.74
CA PRO A 675 -38.70 -14.05 -12.99
C PRO A 675 -38.76 -14.28 -11.49
N SER A 676 -39.32 -15.41 -11.04
CA SER A 676 -39.41 -15.75 -9.60
C SER A 676 -38.02 -15.91 -8.98
N GLN A 677 -37.08 -16.53 -9.70
CA GLN A 677 -35.70 -16.67 -9.22
C GLN A 677 -35.01 -15.31 -9.10
N CYS A 678 -35.19 -14.44 -10.09
CA CYS A 678 -34.65 -13.08 -10.06
C CYS A 678 -35.25 -12.25 -8.91
N GLN A 679 -36.56 -12.35 -8.67
CA GLN A 679 -37.22 -11.67 -7.56
C GLN A 679 -36.67 -12.12 -6.19
N ILE A 680 -36.42 -13.41 -5.99
CA ILE A 680 -35.77 -13.90 -4.76
C ILE A 680 -34.41 -13.22 -4.57
N GLY A 681 -33.58 -13.22 -5.63
CA GLY A 681 -32.28 -12.55 -5.62
C GLY A 681 -32.36 -11.05 -5.29
N PHE A 682 -33.29 -10.32 -5.91
CA PHE A 682 -33.45 -8.88 -5.69
C PHE A 682 -33.97 -8.54 -4.28
N TRP A 683 -34.94 -9.29 -3.77
CA TRP A 683 -35.47 -9.08 -2.41
C TRP A 683 -34.42 -9.40 -1.34
N THR A 684 -33.63 -10.46 -1.53
CA THR A 684 -32.52 -10.72 -0.60
C THR A 684 -31.44 -9.66 -0.72
N GLY A 685 -31.09 -9.19 -1.92
CA GLY A 685 -30.19 -8.05 -2.14
C GLY A 685 -30.65 -6.80 -1.40
N THR A 686 -31.96 -6.54 -1.39
CA THR A 686 -32.60 -5.45 -0.62
C THR A 686 -32.46 -5.67 0.88
N GLY A 687 -32.69 -6.89 1.38
CA GLY A 687 -32.49 -7.23 2.79
C GLY A 687 -31.04 -7.02 3.26
N LEU A 688 -30.06 -7.39 2.43
CA LEU A 688 -28.64 -7.13 2.70
C LEU A 688 -28.32 -5.63 2.74
N ALA A 689 -28.86 -4.87 1.78
CA ALA A 689 -28.69 -3.41 1.77
C ALA A 689 -29.28 -2.75 3.02
N LEU A 690 -30.39 -3.26 3.56
CA LEU A 690 -30.96 -2.80 4.83
C LEU A 690 -30.07 -3.12 6.04
N ILE A 691 -29.44 -4.30 6.09
CA ILE A 691 -28.49 -4.64 7.16
C ILE A 691 -27.34 -3.64 7.17
N PHE A 692 -26.85 -3.24 5.99
CA PHE A 692 -25.79 -2.22 5.92
C PHE A 692 -26.21 -0.90 6.61
N ILE A 693 -27.45 -0.44 6.45
CA ILE A 693 -27.95 0.79 7.10
C ILE A 693 -27.85 0.72 8.62
N THR A 694 -27.98 -0.48 9.20
CA THR A 694 -27.86 -0.68 10.65
C THR A 694 -26.42 -0.58 11.14
N VAL A 695 -25.43 -0.69 10.25
CA VAL A 695 -24.02 -0.54 10.59
C VAL A 695 -23.72 0.94 10.82
N GLN A 696 -23.87 1.37 12.08
CA GLN A 696 -23.50 2.71 12.49
C GLN A 696 -21.99 2.89 12.43
N ILE A 697 -21.54 3.59 11.40
CA ILE A 697 -20.20 4.17 11.31
C ILE A 697 -20.35 5.63 11.68
N GLN A 698 -19.85 6.03 12.86
CA GLN A 698 -19.63 7.44 13.13
C GLN A 698 -18.59 7.90 12.13
N SER A 699 -18.89 8.95 11.38
CA SER A 699 -17.91 9.55 10.50
C SER A 699 -16.69 9.88 11.34
N GLY A 700 -15.55 9.27 11.00
CA GLY A 700 -14.31 9.97 11.27
C GLY A 700 -14.47 11.33 10.60
N GLU A 701 -14.42 12.39 11.39
CA GLU A 701 -13.79 13.60 10.88
C GLU A 701 -12.44 13.18 10.28
N ALA A 702 -11.90 13.93 9.32
CA ALA A 702 -10.56 13.66 8.80
C ALA A 702 -9.56 13.79 9.95
N ASP A 703 -9.44 12.73 10.73
CA ASP A 703 -8.64 12.57 11.91
C ASP A 703 -7.31 12.05 11.39
N LEU A 704 -6.25 12.63 11.95
CA LEU A 704 -4.85 12.26 11.73
C LEU A 704 -4.68 10.74 11.59
N ALA A 705 -3.80 10.29 10.69
CA ALA A 705 -3.52 8.86 10.51
C ALA A 705 -3.17 8.20 11.85
N ALA A 706 -3.41 6.89 12.01
CA ALA A 706 -3.24 6.21 13.30
C ALA A 706 -1.86 6.45 13.94
N ASP A 707 -0.82 6.55 13.10
CA ASP A 707 0.54 6.87 13.51
C ASP A 707 0.68 8.34 13.98
N GLU A 708 0.03 9.29 13.29
CA GLU A 708 -0.04 10.71 13.68
C GLU A 708 -0.89 10.93 14.95
N LYS A 709 -1.96 10.14 15.14
CA LYS A 709 -2.81 10.16 16.33
C LYS A 709 -2.09 9.57 17.54
N ALA A 710 -1.38 8.45 17.37
CA ALA A 710 -0.51 7.89 18.41
C ALA A 710 0.61 8.87 18.80
N GLN A 711 1.17 9.59 17.82
CA GLN A 711 2.16 10.64 18.07
C GLN A 711 1.57 11.84 18.84
N ARG A 712 0.31 12.20 18.55
CA ARG A 712 -0.42 13.26 19.26
C ARG A 712 -0.83 12.86 20.68
N GLU A 713 -1.29 11.62 20.87
CA GLU A 713 -1.64 11.06 22.18
C GLU A 713 -0.39 10.92 23.06
N TRP A 714 0.73 10.44 22.51
CA TRP A 714 2.02 10.44 23.21
C TRP A 714 2.46 11.85 23.63
N GLN A 715 2.27 12.85 22.76
CA GLN A 715 2.53 14.25 23.11
C GLN A 715 1.61 14.79 24.22
N MET A 716 0.38 14.28 24.36
CA MET A 716 -0.55 14.66 25.43
C MET A 716 -0.24 13.96 26.76
N ASP A 717 0.08 12.66 26.74
CA ASP A 717 0.52 11.91 27.94
C ASP A 717 1.82 12.45 28.52
N VAL A 718 2.76 12.86 27.65
CA VAL A 718 4.01 13.52 28.06
C VAL A 718 3.72 14.88 28.70
N ARG A 719 2.69 15.61 28.27
CA ARG A 719 2.27 16.87 28.92
C ARG A 719 1.59 16.65 30.27
N GLN A 720 0.69 15.67 30.38
CA GLN A 720 -0.01 15.39 31.65
C GLN A 720 0.90 14.82 32.73
N ASN A 721 1.99 14.13 32.37
CA ASN A 721 2.99 13.67 33.34
C ASN A 721 4.02 14.74 33.74
N MET A 722 4.01 15.91 33.07
CA MET A 722 4.86 17.07 33.41
C MET A 722 4.11 18.16 34.19
N GLU A 723 2.78 18.07 34.31
CA GLU A 723 1.94 18.85 35.23
C GLU A 723 1.73 18.08 36.54
#